data_AF-A0A2C5XZM5-F1
#
_entry.id   AF-A0A2C5XZM5-F1
#
_cell.length_a   1.000
_cell.length_b   1.000
_cell.length_c   1.000
_cell.angle_alpha   90.00
_cell.angle_beta   90.00
_cell.angle_gamma   90.00
#
_symmetry.space_group_name_H-M   'P 1'
#
loop_
_entity.id
_entity.type
_entity.pdbx_description
1 polymer ?
#
loop_
_entity_poly.entity_id
_entity_poly.type
_entity_poly.pdbx_seq_one_letter_code
_entity_poly.pdbx_strand_id
1 'polypeptide(L)'
;MPFLVEDSWINAQAMTFDLYEIQDSAIAVDATYYLSYLLDNPPSHEPLLSALGGLTGIRAHIEANLDLWDKHRVTPLFVFDGQSVIGQDEVSLARRRAANHRTDEAWNLYSQSQAEQAVATFGANPGAFCLKNLYPMLQRIIKQRHLQFLVPPYSACAQLAYFELIDSDQCGGIMGPQELLLYPIRDSVIRSIDWEASTVTALCKRRVMRALGVGESMLVDSMLMTGTSFLLPFPPLMDASMYPNPFTIMDAVNMLRTSDKSVANACASFNDILQSQDPEWLDRYRKARMAIHHFIYIAESGEVCVNDFERLTNDNHEYLGLQLPAELFHYLNTGLIGARNLSCITHGQILIQPTLEGGVSDEYKKLMTHDILPLKEQALGLIIPRVHRGIGHKDITMRVWFDATFAYTINHRSLQPPPSSKVGTWDVKETDLRRFFPADFTGPIYLEVLALANSAFAETTKAKDKIIRGINSTEMVTSVAVWRFLHLRGYVNDNHELTRWGNALATTLLALKDANEDRPEVHGIEEAALLAFELIRFGLFNSKQGGQVPGVPRKGSDEDRSSLTIISQCATLLRLRHQSYGYTGPLNKSLLAFRSLSSAVREADRDLVEAIVASMFMYGQCARERNDYLEISHRLPFLEEPDIGLGIAVRTFFDDDEASDSKETRAARLAEFPTTFVPFAESLTDDFHICVDFVVSVNQGVQTLDSKELAPSEKTHWAKAQEYLEARPF
;
A
#
# COMPACT_ATOMS: atom_id res chain seq x y z
N MET A 1 6.31 -11.18 -17.40
CA MET A 1 5.79 -11.85 -16.19
C MET A 1 4.47 -11.22 -15.80
N PRO A 2 3.38 -12.00 -15.78
CA PRO A 2 2.13 -11.62 -15.12
C PRO A 2 2.34 -11.35 -13.61
N PHE A 3 1.35 -10.76 -12.94
CA PHE A 3 1.33 -10.69 -11.47
C PHE A 3 1.33 -12.09 -10.86
N LEU A 4 0.59 -13.03 -11.47
CA LEU A 4 0.59 -14.43 -11.09
C LEU A 4 1.81 -15.17 -11.62
N VAL A 5 2.88 -15.22 -10.82
CA VAL A 5 4.04 -16.06 -11.11
C VAL A 5 3.75 -17.48 -10.62
N GLU A 6 3.39 -18.37 -11.55
CA GLU A 6 2.96 -19.73 -11.24
C GLU A 6 3.60 -20.77 -12.13
N ASP A 7 3.59 -22.03 -11.68
CA ASP A 7 4.15 -23.14 -12.42
C ASP A 7 3.24 -23.50 -13.61
N SER A 8 3.81 -23.42 -14.81
CA SER A 8 3.10 -23.70 -16.07
C SER A 8 2.64 -25.16 -16.19
N TRP A 9 3.39 -26.11 -15.63
CA TRP A 9 3.06 -27.52 -15.69
C TRP A 9 1.86 -27.83 -14.79
N ILE A 10 1.81 -27.25 -13.59
CA ILE A 10 0.66 -27.37 -12.67
C ILE A 10 -0.58 -26.76 -13.32
N ASN A 11 -0.48 -25.57 -13.91
CA ASN A 11 -1.60 -24.92 -14.58
C ASN A 11 -2.17 -25.78 -15.73
N ALA A 12 -1.32 -26.51 -16.46
CA ALA A 12 -1.75 -27.44 -17.50
C ALA A 12 -2.55 -28.65 -16.98
N GLN A 13 -2.55 -28.91 -15.66
CA GLN A 13 -3.37 -29.96 -15.04
C GLN A 13 -4.79 -29.51 -14.68
N ALA A 14 -5.12 -28.24 -14.89
CA ALA A 14 -6.42 -27.70 -14.55
C ALA A 14 -7.54 -28.38 -15.37
N MET A 15 -8.70 -28.52 -14.74
CA MET A 15 -9.90 -29.12 -15.30
C MET A 15 -10.99 -28.08 -15.42
N THR A 16 -11.78 -28.19 -16.47
CA THR A 16 -12.96 -27.36 -16.68
C THR A 16 -14.20 -28.11 -16.23
N PHE A 17 -15.06 -27.42 -15.48
CA PHE A 17 -16.32 -27.86 -14.93
C PHE A 17 -17.43 -26.89 -15.37
N ASP A 18 -18.68 -27.31 -15.25
CA ASP A 18 -19.82 -26.45 -15.56
C ASP A 18 -20.05 -25.43 -14.43
N LEU A 19 -20.41 -24.20 -14.78
CA LEU A 19 -20.66 -23.14 -13.79
C LEU A 19 -21.77 -23.48 -12.79
N TYR A 20 -22.71 -24.35 -13.18
CA TYR A 20 -23.78 -24.83 -12.29
C TYR A 20 -23.24 -25.51 -11.02
N GLU A 21 -22.02 -26.07 -11.03
CA GLU A 21 -21.43 -26.73 -9.86
C GLU A 21 -21.18 -25.77 -8.69
N ILE A 22 -21.01 -24.47 -8.95
CA ILE A 22 -20.77 -23.45 -7.92
C ILE A 22 -21.93 -22.47 -7.77
N GLN A 23 -23.03 -22.67 -8.50
CA GLN A 23 -24.21 -21.83 -8.40
C GLN A 23 -24.82 -21.95 -7.00
N ASP A 24 -25.36 -20.84 -6.48
CA ASP A 24 -25.96 -20.76 -5.15
C ASP A 24 -24.99 -21.06 -4.00
N SER A 25 -23.69 -20.97 -4.27
CA SER A 25 -22.61 -21.22 -3.29
C SER A 25 -21.82 -19.95 -3.00
N ALA A 26 -21.30 -19.85 -1.79
CA ALA A 26 -20.29 -18.88 -1.44
C ALA A 26 -18.90 -19.43 -1.77
N ILE A 27 -18.04 -18.66 -2.43
CA ILE A 27 -16.67 -19.06 -2.74
C ILE A 27 -15.72 -18.17 -1.96
N ALA A 28 -14.82 -18.76 -1.18
CA ALA A 28 -13.79 -18.01 -0.49
C ALA A 28 -12.67 -17.66 -1.46
N VAL A 29 -12.39 -16.37 -1.64
CA VAL A 29 -11.51 -15.85 -2.69
C VAL A 29 -10.31 -15.16 -2.07
N ASP A 30 -9.10 -15.57 -2.46
CA ASP A 30 -7.88 -14.85 -2.16
C ASP A 30 -7.91 -13.49 -2.87
N ALA A 31 -7.92 -12.39 -2.10
CA ALA A 31 -8.07 -11.04 -2.64
C ALA A 31 -6.86 -10.62 -3.51
N THR A 32 -5.66 -11.03 -3.15
CA THR A 32 -4.44 -10.76 -3.93
C THR A 32 -4.53 -11.46 -5.28
N TYR A 33 -4.95 -12.72 -5.27
CA TYR A 33 -5.14 -13.53 -6.47
C TYR A 33 -6.21 -12.94 -7.38
N TYR A 34 -7.36 -12.54 -6.82
CA TYR A 34 -8.44 -11.92 -7.56
C TYR A 34 -8.00 -10.64 -8.28
N LEU A 35 -7.31 -9.73 -7.56
CA LEU A 35 -6.77 -8.50 -8.14
C LEU A 35 -5.72 -8.79 -9.23
N SER A 36 -4.82 -9.74 -8.97
CA SER A 36 -3.81 -10.17 -9.95
C SER A 36 -4.47 -10.73 -11.21
N TYR A 37 -5.47 -11.61 -11.03
CA TYR A 37 -6.21 -12.23 -12.12
C TYR A 37 -6.94 -11.19 -12.97
N LEU A 38 -7.61 -10.21 -12.37
CA LEU A 38 -8.26 -9.13 -13.11
C LEU A 38 -7.26 -8.32 -13.93
N LEU A 39 -6.12 -7.95 -13.34
CA LEU A 39 -5.10 -7.12 -14.00
C LEU A 39 -4.29 -7.87 -15.06
N ASP A 40 -4.18 -9.20 -14.96
CA ASP A 40 -3.50 -10.03 -15.96
C ASP A 40 -4.41 -10.34 -17.17
N ASN A 41 -5.74 -10.11 -17.08
CA ASN A 41 -6.71 -10.48 -18.13
C ASN A 41 -7.48 -9.26 -18.69
N PRO A 42 -7.76 -9.22 -20.02
CA PRO A 42 -8.68 -8.23 -20.58
C PRO A 42 -10.10 -8.33 -19.99
N PRO A 43 -10.86 -7.22 -19.90
CA PRO A 43 -10.54 -5.86 -20.34
C PRO A 43 -9.78 -5.02 -19.29
N SER A 44 -9.54 -5.56 -18.09
CA SER A 44 -9.00 -4.79 -16.95
C SER A 44 -7.46 -4.69 -16.94
N HIS A 45 -6.80 -5.20 -17.99
CA HIS A 45 -5.35 -5.15 -18.11
C HIS A 45 -4.85 -3.72 -18.31
N GLU A 46 -4.09 -3.21 -17.33
CA GLU A 46 -3.50 -1.86 -17.35
C GLU A 46 -1.96 -1.94 -17.51
N PRO A 47 -1.42 -1.83 -18.75
CA PRO A 47 -0.01 -2.06 -19.01
C PRO A 47 0.92 -0.99 -18.43
N LEU A 48 0.41 0.22 -18.17
CA LEU A 48 1.18 1.37 -17.67
C LEU A 48 1.11 1.58 -16.16
N LEU A 49 0.52 0.63 -15.42
CA LEU A 49 0.36 0.68 -13.97
C LEU A 49 1.67 1.02 -13.22
N SER A 50 2.77 0.36 -13.57
CA SER A 50 4.09 0.60 -12.96
C SER A 50 4.72 1.93 -13.40
N ALA A 51 4.36 2.46 -14.58
CA ALA A 51 4.87 3.73 -15.09
C ALA A 51 4.14 4.95 -14.52
N LEU A 52 2.88 4.79 -14.12
CA LEU A 52 2.05 5.85 -13.52
C LEU A 52 2.00 5.78 -11.99
N GLY A 53 2.33 4.62 -11.43
CA GLY A 53 2.17 4.36 -10.00
C GLY A 53 0.71 4.35 -9.56
N GLY A 54 -0.19 3.85 -10.39
CA GLY A 54 -1.61 3.82 -10.04
C GLY A 54 -2.47 3.39 -11.22
N LEU A 55 -3.78 3.28 -10.96
CA LEU A 55 -4.76 2.75 -11.91
C LEU A 55 -5.81 3.80 -12.23
N THR A 56 -6.14 3.93 -13.50
CA THR A 56 -7.25 4.77 -13.98
C THR A 56 -8.38 3.85 -14.46
N GLY A 57 -9.26 3.42 -13.54
CA GLY A 57 -10.50 2.72 -13.94
C GLY A 57 -10.75 1.35 -13.33
N ILE A 58 -9.77 0.73 -12.67
CA ILE A 58 -9.92 -0.60 -12.05
C ILE A 58 -11.17 -0.77 -11.17
N ARG A 59 -11.63 0.30 -10.51
CA ARG A 59 -12.86 0.29 -9.71
C ARG A 59 -14.07 -0.17 -10.53
N ALA A 60 -14.25 0.40 -11.72
CA ALA A 60 -15.37 0.07 -12.59
C ALA A 60 -15.27 -1.39 -13.08
N HIS A 61 -14.06 -1.88 -13.35
CA HIS A 61 -13.83 -3.28 -13.73
C HIS A 61 -14.13 -4.25 -12.58
N ILE A 62 -13.74 -3.92 -11.35
CA ILE A 62 -14.09 -4.71 -10.16
C ILE A 62 -15.61 -4.72 -9.97
N GLU A 63 -16.27 -3.57 -10.07
CA GLU A 63 -17.73 -3.45 -9.94
C GLU A 63 -18.45 -4.27 -11.02
N ALA A 64 -18.06 -4.13 -12.29
CA ALA A 64 -18.62 -4.91 -13.39
C ALA A 64 -18.37 -6.42 -13.25
N ASN A 65 -17.19 -6.82 -12.74
CA ASN A 65 -16.93 -8.23 -12.47
C ASN A 65 -17.85 -8.74 -11.35
N LEU A 66 -17.97 -8.03 -10.24
CA LEU A 66 -18.85 -8.40 -9.13
C LEU A 66 -20.34 -8.44 -9.52
N ASP A 67 -20.76 -7.67 -10.52
CA ASP A 67 -22.11 -7.79 -11.10
C ASP A 67 -22.31 -9.15 -11.78
N LEU A 68 -21.26 -9.74 -12.37
CA LEU A 68 -21.32 -11.10 -12.93
C LEU A 68 -21.46 -12.16 -11.84
N TRP A 69 -20.73 -12.02 -10.72
CA TRP A 69 -20.87 -12.92 -9.57
C TRP A 69 -22.33 -12.94 -9.06
N ASP A 70 -22.92 -11.77 -8.85
CA ASP A 70 -24.30 -11.63 -8.39
C ASP A 70 -25.30 -12.19 -9.42
N LYS A 71 -25.15 -11.84 -10.71
CA LYS A 71 -26.00 -12.33 -11.80
C LYS A 71 -26.04 -13.86 -11.87
N HIS A 72 -24.92 -14.52 -11.60
CA HIS A 72 -24.81 -15.98 -11.64
C HIS A 72 -25.10 -16.65 -10.29
N ARG A 73 -25.51 -15.87 -9.28
CA ARG A 73 -25.86 -16.34 -7.92
C ARG A 73 -24.68 -17.02 -7.21
N VAL A 74 -23.48 -16.47 -7.38
CA VAL A 74 -22.27 -16.90 -6.67
C VAL A 74 -21.82 -15.78 -5.75
N THR A 75 -21.62 -16.07 -4.46
CA THR A 75 -21.24 -15.03 -3.48
C THR A 75 -19.75 -15.10 -3.15
N PRO A 76 -18.94 -14.08 -3.44
CA PRO A 76 -17.55 -14.08 -3.03
C PRO A 76 -17.40 -13.72 -1.54
N LEU A 77 -16.63 -14.53 -0.80
CA LEU A 77 -16.11 -14.22 0.53
C LEU A 77 -14.62 -13.87 0.39
N PHE A 78 -14.26 -12.59 0.47
CA PHE A 78 -12.88 -12.17 0.23
C PHE A 78 -11.99 -12.39 1.45
N VAL A 79 -10.84 -13.02 1.23
CA VAL A 79 -9.80 -13.19 2.24
C VAL A 79 -8.57 -12.39 1.80
N PHE A 80 -8.22 -11.34 2.55
CA PHE A 80 -7.06 -10.50 2.29
C PHE A 80 -5.83 -11.03 3.00
N ASP A 81 -4.62 -10.74 2.51
CA ASP A 81 -3.42 -11.00 3.30
C ASP A 81 -3.34 -10.03 4.50
N GLY A 82 -3.00 -10.57 5.67
CA GLY A 82 -2.59 -9.85 6.86
C GLY A 82 -1.09 -9.58 6.90
N GLN A 83 -0.43 -9.97 7.99
CA GLN A 83 1.01 -9.79 8.17
C GLN A 83 1.82 -10.62 7.18
N SER A 84 3.06 -10.18 6.91
CA SER A 84 3.99 -10.98 6.14
C SER A 84 4.30 -12.31 6.86
N VAL A 85 4.54 -13.37 6.09
CA VAL A 85 5.13 -14.62 6.61
C VAL A 85 6.66 -14.47 6.59
N ILE A 86 7.35 -15.19 7.48
CA ILE A 86 8.83 -15.20 7.50
C ILE A 86 9.38 -15.57 6.12
N GLY A 87 10.27 -14.73 5.60
CA GLY A 87 10.87 -14.84 4.26
C GLY A 87 10.12 -14.07 3.16
N GLN A 88 8.85 -13.69 3.35
CA GLN A 88 8.05 -13.00 2.34
C GLN A 88 8.61 -11.63 1.95
N ASP A 89 9.13 -10.87 2.91
CA ASP A 89 9.71 -9.55 2.65
C ASP A 89 11.02 -9.65 1.83
N GLU A 90 11.83 -10.69 2.07
CA GLU A 90 13.07 -10.97 1.34
C GLU A 90 12.78 -11.40 -0.11
N VAL A 91 11.79 -12.27 -0.29
CA VAL A 91 11.33 -12.70 -1.62
C VAL A 91 10.73 -11.54 -2.39
N SER A 92 9.91 -10.71 -1.72
CA SER A 92 9.33 -9.50 -2.33
C SER A 92 10.42 -8.53 -2.78
N LEU A 93 11.47 -8.35 -1.97
CA LEU A 93 12.62 -7.53 -2.32
C LEU A 93 13.33 -8.04 -3.59
N ALA A 94 13.60 -9.34 -3.65
CA ALA A 94 14.24 -9.96 -4.81
C ALA A 94 13.40 -9.82 -6.08
N ARG A 95 12.09 -10.10 -5.99
CA ARG A 95 11.14 -9.98 -7.12
C ARG A 95 11.03 -8.54 -7.61
N ARG A 96 10.92 -7.56 -6.70
CA ARG A 96 10.84 -6.14 -7.07
C ARG A 96 12.13 -5.61 -7.70
N ARG A 97 13.31 -6.00 -7.20
CA ARG A 97 14.58 -5.65 -7.85
C ARG A 97 14.66 -6.20 -9.26
N ALA A 98 14.25 -7.44 -9.48
CA ALA A 98 14.20 -8.04 -10.81
C ALA A 98 13.19 -7.34 -11.74
N ALA A 99 12.03 -6.93 -11.21
CA ALA A 99 11.04 -6.16 -11.94
C ALA A 99 11.58 -4.78 -12.33
N ASN A 100 12.27 -4.08 -11.42
CA ASN A 100 12.84 -2.75 -11.66
C ASN A 100 13.85 -2.75 -12.82
N HIS A 101 14.71 -3.78 -12.91
CA HIS A 101 15.64 -3.92 -14.03
C HIS A 101 14.91 -3.96 -15.39
N ARG A 102 13.75 -4.61 -15.45
CA ARG A 102 12.95 -4.70 -16.69
C ARG A 102 12.17 -3.43 -16.98
N THR A 103 11.67 -2.75 -15.95
CA THR A 103 11.06 -1.43 -16.15
C THR A 103 12.09 -0.40 -16.60
N ASP A 104 13.36 -0.52 -16.20
CA ASP A 104 14.44 0.34 -16.72
C ASP A 104 14.67 0.12 -18.23
N GLU A 105 14.57 -1.11 -18.72
CA GLU A 105 14.57 -1.39 -20.17
C GLU A 105 13.38 -0.72 -20.87
N ALA A 106 12.17 -0.77 -20.29
CA ALA A 106 11.00 -0.08 -20.81
C ALA A 106 11.18 1.45 -20.86
N TRP A 107 11.77 2.04 -19.81
CA TRP A 107 12.13 3.46 -19.79
C TRP A 107 13.17 3.82 -20.87
N ASN A 108 14.14 2.95 -21.13
CA ASN A 108 15.12 3.14 -22.20
C ASN A 108 14.47 3.12 -23.58
N LEU A 109 13.57 2.16 -23.85
CA LEU A 109 12.80 2.11 -25.10
C LEU A 109 11.93 3.37 -25.29
N TYR A 110 11.27 3.82 -24.21
CA TYR A 110 10.49 5.06 -24.23
C TYR A 110 11.37 6.28 -24.57
N SER A 111 12.56 6.38 -23.99
CA SER A 111 13.51 7.46 -24.28
C SER A 111 14.02 7.47 -25.73
N GLN A 112 14.02 6.30 -26.38
CA GLN A 112 14.38 6.13 -27.79
C GLN A 112 13.20 6.34 -28.76
N SER A 113 12.07 6.87 -28.27
CA SER A 113 10.83 7.08 -29.04
C SER A 113 10.17 5.79 -29.55
N GLN A 114 10.43 4.65 -28.90
CA GLN A 114 9.79 3.36 -29.21
C GLN A 114 8.62 3.10 -28.26
N ALA A 115 7.61 3.97 -28.31
CA ALA A 115 6.52 4.01 -27.32
C ALA A 115 5.71 2.70 -27.23
N GLU A 116 5.35 2.09 -28.37
CA GLU A 116 4.57 0.84 -28.39
C GLU A 116 5.32 -0.32 -27.72
N GLN A 117 6.62 -0.45 -28.00
CA GLN A 117 7.46 -1.48 -27.39
C GLN A 117 7.67 -1.22 -25.90
N ALA A 118 7.80 0.05 -25.50
CA ALA A 118 7.89 0.42 -24.09
C ALA A 118 6.61 0.03 -23.33
N VAL A 119 5.42 0.35 -23.86
CA VAL A 119 4.12 -0.02 -23.28
C VAL A 119 4.00 -1.54 -23.15
N ALA A 120 4.36 -2.29 -24.19
CA ALA A 120 4.36 -3.76 -24.14
C ALA A 120 5.34 -4.30 -23.08
N THR A 121 6.51 -3.67 -22.91
CA THR A 121 7.51 -4.08 -21.92
C THR A 121 7.06 -3.77 -20.48
N PHE A 122 6.39 -2.64 -20.25
CA PHE A 122 5.75 -2.32 -18.97
C PHE A 122 4.63 -3.30 -18.64
N GLY A 123 3.71 -3.54 -19.58
CA GLY A 123 2.60 -4.48 -19.37
C GLY A 123 3.05 -5.92 -19.18
N ALA A 124 4.18 -6.29 -19.80
CA ALA A 124 4.82 -7.56 -19.55
C ALA A 124 5.51 -7.63 -18.17
N ASN A 125 5.63 -6.56 -17.38
CA ASN A 125 6.32 -6.60 -16.08
C ASN A 125 5.61 -5.74 -15.03
N PRO A 126 4.35 -6.07 -14.68
CA PRO A 126 3.56 -5.29 -13.75
C PRO A 126 3.94 -5.56 -12.27
N GLY A 127 4.72 -6.62 -12.01
CA GLY A 127 5.16 -7.03 -10.66
C GLY A 127 6.06 -6.04 -9.90
N ALA A 128 6.44 -4.91 -10.50
CA ALA A 128 7.01 -3.78 -9.76
C ALA A 128 5.97 -3.11 -8.84
N PHE A 129 4.70 -3.12 -9.23
CA PHE A 129 3.61 -2.50 -8.47
C PHE A 129 3.14 -3.37 -7.30
N CYS A 130 2.89 -2.74 -6.15
CA CYS A 130 2.39 -3.41 -4.95
C CYS A 130 0.87 -3.50 -4.96
N LEU A 131 0.31 -4.67 -5.29
CA LEU A 131 -1.15 -4.89 -5.32
C LEU A 131 -1.83 -4.65 -3.98
N LYS A 132 -1.12 -4.81 -2.85
CA LYS A 132 -1.67 -4.54 -1.52
C LYS A 132 -2.12 -3.08 -1.35
N ASN A 133 -1.58 -2.16 -2.15
CA ASN A 133 -2.00 -0.75 -2.16
C ASN A 133 -3.45 -0.58 -2.67
N LEU A 134 -4.02 -1.60 -3.33
CA LEU A 134 -5.42 -1.59 -3.79
C LEU A 134 -6.40 -2.16 -2.77
N TYR A 135 -5.92 -2.74 -1.66
CA TYR A 135 -6.79 -3.35 -0.65
C TYR A 135 -7.85 -2.39 -0.09
N PRO A 136 -7.50 -1.14 0.30
CA PRO A 136 -8.51 -0.23 0.82
C PRO A 136 -9.63 0.02 -0.19
N MET A 137 -9.29 0.20 -1.46
CA MET A 137 -10.29 0.38 -2.51
C MET A 137 -11.24 -0.83 -2.61
N LEU A 138 -10.68 -2.05 -2.66
CA LEU A 138 -11.49 -3.28 -2.74
C LEU A 138 -12.35 -3.46 -1.49
N GLN A 139 -11.81 -3.24 -0.29
CA GLN A 139 -12.56 -3.30 0.97
C GLN A 139 -13.73 -2.31 0.99
N ARG A 140 -13.53 -1.09 0.48
CA ARG A 140 -14.62 -0.10 0.31
C ARG A 140 -15.72 -0.61 -0.60
N ILE A 141 -15.36 -1.16 -1.78
CA ILE A 141 -16.34 -1.69 -2.74
C ILE A 141 -17.12 -2.85 -2.13
N ILE A 142 -16.43 -3.80 -1.47
CA ILE A 142 -17.03 -4.94 -0.78
C ILE A 142 -18.04 -4.45 0.26
N LYS A 143 -17.66 -3.47 1.10
CA LYS A 143 -18.54 -2.92 2.12
C LYS A 143 -19.77 -2.22 1.53
N GLN A 144 -19.59 -1.44 0.45
CA GLN A 144 -20.68 -0.76 -0.26
C GLN A 144 -21.67 -1.75 -0.88
N ARG A 145 -21.19 -2.92 -1.32
CA ARG A 145 -22.02 -4.01 -1.87
C ARG A 145 -22.56 -4.97 -0.81
N HIS A 146 -22.35 -4.68 0.48
CA HIS A 146 -22.75 -5.55 1.59
C HIS A 146 -22.16 -6.97 1.53
N LEU A 147 -21.01 -7.13 0.87
CA LEU A 147 -20.25 -8.37 0.82
C LEU A 147 -19.37 -8.51 2.08
N GLN A 148 -18.93 -9.73 2.36
CA GLN A 148 -18.10 -10.06 3.52
C GLN A 148 -16.63 -10.18 3.13
N PHE A 149 -15.76 -9.81 4.06
CA PHE A 149 -14.33 -10.09 3.96
C PHE A 149 -13.74 -10.45 5.32
N LEU A 150 -12.56 -11.06 5.28
CA LEU A 150 -11.76 -11.45 6.45
C LEU A 150 -10.29 -11.12 6.18
N VAL A 151 -9.58 -10.60 7.19
CA VAL A 151 -8.11 -10.44 7.15
C VAL A 151 -7.50 -11.33 8.24
N PRO A 152 -6.90 -12.48 7.91
CA PRO A 152 -6.31 -13.37 8.89
C PRO A 152 -5.01 -12.75 9.44
N PRO A 153 -4.45 -13.29 10.53
CA PRO A 153 -3.24 -12.74 11.13
C PRO A 153 -2.04 -12.68 10.19
N TYR A 154 -1.94 -13.62 9.24
CA TYR A 154 -0.83 -13.74 8.29
C TYR A 154 -1.34 -13.95 6.85
N SER A 155 -1.28 -15.17 6.31
CA SER A 155 -1.58 -15.45 4.90
C SER A 155 -3.06 -15.72 4.64
N ALA A 156 -3.59 -15.16 3.53
CA ALA A 156 -4.92 -15.51 3.04
C ALA A 156 -5.05 -17.00 2.67
N CYS A 157 -4.01 -17.57 2.04
CA CYS A 157 -3.97 -18.98 1.67
C CYS A 157 -4.15 -19.92 2.88
N ALA A 158 -3.55 -19.56 4.02
CA ALA A 158 -3.69 -20.33 5.26
C ALA A 158 -5.15 -20.34 5.78
N GLN A 159 -5.83 -19.20 5.71
CA GLN A 159 -7.24 -19.09 6.12
C GLN A 159 -8.18 -19.83 5.16
N LEU A 160 -7.94 -19.71 3.84
CA LEU A 160 -8.70 -20.45 2.84
C LEU A 160 -8.53 -21.97 3.01
N ALA A 161 -7.30 -22.41 3.27
CA ALA A 161 -7.04 -23.81 3.55
C ALA A 161 -7.74 -24.31 4.81
N TYR A 162 -7.84 -23.47 5.85
CA TYR A 162 -8.63 -23.80 7.04
C TYR A 162 -10.11 -24.02 6.69
N PHE A 163 -10.74 -23.13 5.94
CA PHE A 163 -12.15 -23.29 5.55
C PHE A 163 -12.41 -24.61 4.82
N GLU A 164 -11.53 -24.96 3.88
CA GLU A 164 -11.64 -26.22 3.13
C GLU A 164 -11.35 -27.45 4.01
N LEU A 165 -10.39 -27.34 4.94
CA LEU A 165 -10.04 -28.43 5.86
C LEU A 165 -11.21 -28.84 6.76
N ILE A 166 -11.94 -27.85 7.28
CA ILE A 166 -13.05 -28.09 8.22
C ILE A 166 -14.41 -28.30 7.55
N ASP A 167 -14.50 -28.13 6.23
CA ASP A 167 -15.79 -28.10 5.51
C ASP A 167 -16.69 -26.97 6.01
N SER A 168 -16.13 -25.76 6.08
CA SER A 168 -16.84 -24.62 6.66
C SER A 168 -18.14 -24.34 5.94
N ASP A 169 -19.21 -24.13 6.70
CA ASP A 169 -20.51 -23.70 6.15
C ASP A 169 -20.45 -22.29 5.52
N GLN A 170 -19.34 -21.56 5.70
CA GLN A 170 -19.13 -20.22 5.16
C GLN A 170 -18.81 -20.21 3.66
N CYS A 171 -18.29 -21.31 3.10
CA CYS A 171 -17.99 -21.39 1.67
C CYS A 171 -18.06 -22.83 1.13
N GLY A 172 -18.55 -22.98 -0.10
CA GLY A 172 -18.59 -24.25 -0.84
C GLY A 172 -17.33 -24.54 -1.68
N GLY A 173 -16.34 -23.64 -1.66
CA GLY A 173 -15.07 -23.85 -2.34
C GLY A 173 -14.12 -22.67 -2.19
N ILE A 174 -12.86 -22.89 -2.57
CA ILE A 174 -11.79 -21.90 -2.47
C ILE A 174 -11.23 -21.52 -3.84
N MET A 175 -10.96 -20.23 -4.04
CA MET A 175 -10.33 -19.67 -5.23
C MET A 175 -9.05 -18.92 -4.83
N GLY A 176 -7.92 -19.24 -5.47
CA GLY A 176 -6.65 -18.63 -5.09
C GLY A 176 -5.44 -19.24 -5.81
N PRO A 177 -4.21 -18.85 -5.42
CA PRO A 177 -2.97 -19.22 -6.09
C PRO A 177 -2.64 -20.72 -5.93
N GLN A 178 -1.70 -21.22 -6.74
CA GLN A 178 -1.22 -22.61 -6.62
C GLN A 178 -0.63 -22.94 -5.24
N GLU A 179 -0.19 -21.92 -4.49
CA GLU A 179 0.32 -22.06 -3.12
C GLU A 179 -0.68 -22.72 -2.17
N LEU A 180 -2.00 -22.67 -2.46
CA LEU A 180 -3.01 -23.42 -1.70
C LEU A 180 -2.77 -24.93 -1.67
N LEU A 181 -2.13 -25.49 -2.71
CA LEU A 181 -1.79 -26.92 -2.77
C LEU A 181 -0.71 -27.32 -1.73
N LEU A 182 0.01 -26.36 -1.16
CA LEU A 182 0.97 -26.60 -0.07
C LEU A 182 0.28 -26.98 1.24
N TYR A 183 -0.95 -26.49 1.43
CA TYR A 183 -1.71 -26.63 2.67
C TYR A 183 -2.57 -27.90 2.67
N PRO A 184 -3.03 -28.36 3.85
CA PRO A 184 -3.91 -29.51 3.97
C PRO A 184 -5.35 -29.18 3.54
N ILE A 185 -5.56 -29.01 2.24
CA ILE A 185 -6.89 -28.85 1.62
C ILE A 185 -7.47 -30.21 1.23
N ARG A 186 -8.80 -30.30 1.04
CA ARG A 186 -9.48 -31.54 0.64
C ARG A 186 -9.07 -32.01 -0.75
N ASP A 187 -9.32 -31.20 -1.80
CA ASP A 187 -8.85 -31.54 -3.14
C ASP A 187 -8.77 -30.35 -4.11
N SER A 188 -9.83 -29.55 -4.25
CA SER A 188 -9.98 -28.62 -5.38
C SER A 188 -9.66 -27.16 -5.05
N VAL A 189 -9.00 -26.48 -5.97
CA VAL A 189 -8.77 -25.03 -5.95
C VAL A 189 -9.28 -24.42 -7.25
N ILE A 190 -10.25 -23.51 -7.17
CA ILE A 190 -10.76 -22.75 -8.30
C ILE A 190 -9.69 -21.75 -8.77
N ARG A 191 -9.54 -21.66 -10.08
CA ARG A 191 -8.50 -20.88 -10.76
C ARG A 191 -9.10 -19.74 -11.56
N SER A 192 -10.14 -20.02 -12.32
CA SER A 192 -10.85 -19.00 -13.08
C SER A 192 -12.31 -19.37 -13.25
N ILE A 193 -13.13 -18.34 -13.44
CA ILE A 193 -14.53 -18.47 -13.77
C ILE A 193 -14.73 -17.72 -15.08
N ASP A 194 -15.13 -18.45 -16.12
CA ASP A 194 -15.52 -17.88 -17.41
C ASP A 194 -17.05 -17.79 -17.45
N TRP A 195 -17.53 -16.58 -17.16
CA TRP A 195 -18.96 -16.28 -17.12
C TRP A 195 -19.64 -16.37 -18.50
N GLU A 196 -18.91 -16.09 -19.57
CA GLU A 196 -19.44 -16.13 -20.94
C GLU A 196 -19.57 -17.58 -21.42
N ALA A 197 -18.52 -18.37 -21.22
CA ALA A 197 -18.54 -19.79 -21.54
C ALA A 197 -19.37 -20.63 -20.55
N SER A 198 -19.78 -20.03 -19.42
CA SER A 198 -20.45 -20.72 -18.31
C SER A 198 -19.64 -21.91 -17.77
N THR A 199 -18.33 -21.71 -17.61
CA THR A 199 -17.43 -22.75 -17.10
C THR A 199 -16.54 -22.27 -15.96
N VAL A 200 -16.10 -23.21 -15.14
CA VAL A 200 -15.18 -22.99 -14.01
C VAL A 200 -13.96 -23.85 -14.20
N THR A 201 -12.77 -23.28 -14.04
CA THR A 201 -11.51 -24.03 -14.11
C THR A 201 -10.96 -24.24 -12.72
N ALA A 202 -10.61 -25.48 -12.36
CA ALA A 202 -10.07 -25.84 -11.05
C ALA A 202 -8.90 -26.85 -11.12
N LEU A 203 -8.01 -26.79 -10.13
CA LEU A 203 -6.93 -27.76 -9.92
C LEU A 203 -7.32 -28.76 -8.83
N CYS A 204 -7.16 -30.06 -9.09
CA CYS A 204 -7.35 -31.10 -8.07
C CYS A 204 -6.00 -31.60 -7.56
N LYS A 205 -5.71 -31.43 -6.26
CA LYS A 205 -4.47 -31.81 -5.59
C LYS A 205 -4.14 -33.29 -5.82
N ARG A 206 -5.14 -34.18 -5.71
CA ARG A 206 -4.97 -35.63 -5.94
C ARG A 206 -4.60 -35.98 -7.37
N ARG A 207 -5.12 -35.23 -8.34
CA ARG A 207 -4.79 -35.43 -9.76
C ARG A 207 -3.36 -34.98 -10.03
N VAL A 208 -2.96 -33.82 -9.53
CA VAL A 208 -1.58 -33.32 -9.63
C VAL A 208 -0.59 -34.34 -9.03
N MET A 209 -0.86 -34.85 -7.83
CA MET A 209 -0.04 -35.89 -7.20
C MET A 209 0.05 -37.17 -8.05
N ARG A 210 -1.08 -37.62 -8.62
CA ARG A 210 -1.12 -38.82 -9.48
C ARG A 210 -0.33 -38.61 -10.77
N ALA A 211 -0.49 -37.45 -11.41
CA ALA A 211 0.21 -37.11 -12.66
C ALA A 211 1.73 -37.00 -12.44
N LEU A 212 2.14 -36.44 -11.31
CA LEU A 212 3.55 -36.38 -10.91
C LEU A 212 4.10 -37.74 -10.45
N GLY A 213 3.24 -38.65 -9.96
CA GLY A 213 3.66 -39.91 -9.35
C GLY A 213 4.38 -39.70 -8.02
N VAL A 214 3.87 -38.78 -7.19
CA VAL A 214 4.46 -38.39 -5.89
C VAL A 214 3.41 -38.43 -4.78
N GLY A 215 3.85 -38.58 -3.53
CA GLY A 215 3.01 -38.38 -2.34
C GLY A 215 2.98 -36.90 -1.91
N GLU A 216 2.08 -36.57 -0.98
CA GLU A 216 1.84 -35.19 -0.53
C GLU A 216 3.10 -34.50 0.00
N SER A 217 3.87 -35.15 0.87
CA SER A 217 5.12 -34.57 1.37
C SER A 217 6.09 -34.21 0.24
N MET A 218 6.21 -35.04 -0.78
CA MET A 218 7.14 -34.78 -1.89
C MET A 218 6.60 -33.72 -2.84
N LEU A 219 5.28 -33.61 -2.99
CA LEU A 219 4.63 -32.50 -3.71
C LEU A 219 4.97 -31.16 -3.01
N VAL A 220 4.74 -31.07 -1.70
CA VAL A 220 5.03 -29.87 -0.90
C VAL A 220 6.51 -29.49 -1.02
N ASP A 221 7.41 -30.47 -0.85
CA ASP A 221 8.85 -30.23 -0.95
C ASP A 221 9.27 -29.73 -2.34
N SER A 222 8.67 -30.30 -3.40
CA SER A 222 8.94 -29.89 -4.79
C SER A 222 8.42 -28.49 -5.10
N MET A 223 7.21 -28.15 -4.61
CA MET A 223 6.64 -26.81 -4.75
C MET A 223 7.45 -25.75 -3.99
N LEU A 224 7.97 -26.08 -2.80
CA LEU A 224 8.88 -25.21 -2.06
C LEU A 224 10.21 -25.03 -2.82
N MET A 225 10.74 -26.08 -3.43
CA MET A 225 11.95 -25.99 -4.25
C MET A 225 11.77 -25.11 -5.50
N THR A 226 10.60 -25.11 -6.13
CA THR A 226 10.32 -24.19 -7.26
C THR A 226 10.16 -22.72 -6.83
N GLY A 227 10.03 -22.47 -5.52
CA GLY A 227 9.85 -21.15 -4.94
C GLY A 227 8.38 -20.77 -4.72
N THR A 228 8.15 -19.97 -3.70
CA THR A 228 6.83 -19.46 -3.26
C THR A 228 6.93 -17.97 -2.98
N SER A 229 5.84 -17.36 -2.52
CA SER A 229 5.78 -15.96 -2.07
C SER A 229 6.67 -15.67 -0.85
N PHE A 230 7.13 -16.70 -0.12
CA PHE A 230 7.96 -16.59 1.08
C PHE A 230 9.23 -17.45 1.07
N LEU A 231 9.52 -18.17 -0.01
CA LEU A 231 10.77 -18.90 -0.21
C LEU A 231 11.29 -18.71 -1.64
N LEU A 232 12.55 -18.31 -1.80
CA LEU A 232 13.18 -18.22 -3.12
C LEU A 232 13.38 -19.62 -3.73
N PRO A 233 13.35 -19.76 -5.06
CA PRO A 233 13.60 -21.04 -5.73
C PRO A 233 14.95 -21.64 -5.31
N PHE A 234 15.02 -22.97 -5.31
CA PHE A 234 16.25 -23.69 -5.01
C PHE A 234 17.35 -23.28 -5.99
N PRO A 235 18.51 -22.76 -5.53
CA PRO A 235 19.49 -22.13 -6.42
C PRO A 235 19.94 -22.98 -7.62
N PRO A 236 20.14 -24.31 -7.48
CA PRO A 236 20.41 -25.18 -8.63
C PRO A 236 19.34 -25.21 -9.73
N LEU A 237 18.07 -24.94 -9.43
CA LEU A 237 17.02 -24.84 -10.46
C LEU A 237 17.14 -23.55 -11.28
N MET A 238 17.78 -22.52 -10.73
CA MET A 238 17.98 -21.23 -11.38
C MET A 238 19.24 -21.17 -12.25
N ASP A 239 20.10 -22.19 -12.18
CA ASP A 239 21.32 -22.23 -12.96
C ASP A 239 21.03 -22.54 -14.43
N ALA A 240 21.23 -21.53 -15.28
CA ALA A 240 20.99 -21.61 -16.71
C ALA A 240 21.89 -22.65 -17.43
N SER A 241 23.00 -23.08 -16.80
CA SER A 241 23.83 -24.16 -17.35
C SER A 241 23.19 -25.53 -17.19
N MET A 242 22.38 -25.72 -16.14
CA MET A 242 21.67 -26.97 -15.87
C MET A 242 20.28 -26.97 -16.50
N TYR A 243 19.58 -25.83 -16.45
CA TYR A 243 18.22 -25.67 -16.97
C TYR A 243 18.16 -24.50 -17.96
N PRO A 244 18.30 -24.75 -19.27
CA PRO A 244 18.28 -23.69 -20.28
C PRO A 244 16.87 -23.11 -20.52
N ASN A 245 15.82 -23.85 -20.13
CA ASN A 245 14.43 -23.43 -20.18
C ASN A 245 13.94 -23.04 -18.78
N PRO A 246 12.85 -22.25 -18.65
CA PRO A 246 12.21 -22.02 -17.36
C PRO A 246 11.90 -23.34 -16.66
N PHE A 247 12.42 -23.51 -15.44
CA PHE A 247 12.23 -24.72 -14.66
C PHE A 247 10.76 -24.88 -14.26
N THR A 248 10.37 -26.12 -14.00
CA THR A 248 9.03 -26.50 -13.54
C THR A 248 9.11 -27.41 -12.33
N ILE A 249 7.96 -27.71 -11.72
CA ILE A 249 7.85 -28.67 -10.64
C ILE A 249 8.37 -30.06 -11.02
N MET A 250 8.32 -30.45 -12.29
CA MET A 250 8.88 -31.73 -12.73
C MET A 250 10.38 -31.82 -12.54
N ASP A 251 11.10 -30.71 -12.73
CA ASP A 251 12.55 -30.64 -12.54
C ASP A 251 12.90 -30.80 -11.06
N ALA A 252 12.15 -30.14 -10.17
CA ALA A 252 12.28 -30.31 -8.72
C ALA A 252 11.97 -31.76 -8.29
N VAL A 253 10.90 -32.37 -8.81
CA VAL A 253 10.55 -33.77 -8.53
C VAL A 253 11.65 -34.72 -8.99
N ASN A 254 12.21 -34.52 -10.19
CA ASN A 254 13.28 -35.36 -10.72
C ASN A 254 14.55 -35.25 -9.88
N MET A 255 14.89 -34.03 -9.45
CA MET A 255 16.02 -33.80 -8.54
C MET A 255 15.82 -34.52 -7.20
N LEU A 256 14.62 -34.44 -6.62
CA LEU A 256 14.32 -35.17 -5.38
C LEU A 256 14.39 -36.69 -5.56
N ARG A 257 13.95 -37.23 -6.71
CA ARG A 257 14.07 -38.68 -6.98
C ARG A 257 15.52 -39.14 -6.97
N THR A 258 16.44 -38.32 -7.48
CA THR A 258 17.88 -38.61 -7.48
C THR A 258 18.56 -38.41 -6.12
N SER A 259 17.90 -37.71 -5.19
CA SER A 259 18.43 -37.38 -3.86
C SER A 259 17.67 -38.10 -2.73
N ASP A 260 17.31 -39.37 -2.94
CA ASP A 260 16.57 -40.20 -1.96
C ASP A 260 15.27 -39.56 -1.42
N LYS A 261 14.62 -38.70 -2.22
CA LYS A 261 13.41 -37.95 -1.86
C LYS A 261 13.60 -37.02 -0.65
N SER A 262 14.83 -36.55 -0.43
CA SER A 262 15.18 -35.66 0.68
C SER A 262 15.78 -34.35 0.15
N VAL A 263 15.16 -33.23 0.51
CA VAL A 263 15.69 -31.89 0.20
C VAL A 263 17.08 -31.69 0.83
N ALA A 264 17.33 -32.21 2.04
CA ALA A 264 18.63 -32.10 2.68
C ALA A 264 19.73 -32.82 1.89
N ASN A 265 19.41 -33.97 1.28
CA ASN A 265 20.36 -34.71 0.44
C ASN A 265 20.57 -33.99 -0.90
N ALA A 266 19.53 -33.37 -1.45
CA ALA A 266 19.65 -32.52 -2.63
C ALA A 266 20.59 -31.33 -2.34
N CYS A 267 20.42 -30.65 -1.21
CA CYS A 267 21.33 -29.59 -0.76
C CYS A 267 22.77 -30.07 -0.59
N ALA A 268 22.98 -31.26 -0.01
CA ALA A 268 24.32 -31.83 0.13
C ALA A 268 24.98 -32.14 -1.23
N SER A 269 24.18 -32.53 -2.23
CA SER A 269 24.65 -32.85 -3.58
C SER A 269 25.07 -31.60 -4.38
N PHE A 270 24.46 -30.45 -4.09
CA PHE A 270 24.72 -29.15 -4.73
C PHE A 270 25.29 -28.12 -3.74
N ASN A 271 26.09 -28.58 -2.78
CA ASN A 271 26.58 -27.73 -1.69
C ASN A 271 27.49 -26.60 -2.20
N ASP A 272 28.26 -26.85 -3.25
CA ASP A 272 29.08 -25.85 -3.95
C ASP A 272 28.25 -24.67 -4.47
N ILE A 273 27.12 -24.95 -5.15
CA ILE A 273 26.21 -23.92 -5.65
C ILE A 273 25.56 -23.17 -4.49
N LEU A 274 25.07 -23.89 -3.47
CA LEU A 274 24.44 -23.29 -2.29
C LEU A 274 25.38 -22.37 -1.53
N GLN A 275 26.62 -22.78 -1.26
CA GLN A 275 27.59 -21.94 -0.56
C GLN A 275 27.92 -20.66 -1.35
N SER A 276 27.80 -20.69 -2.68
CA SER A 276 28.06 -19.53 -3.52
C SER A 276 26.87 -18.56 -3.65
N GLN A 277 25.64 -19.09 -3.70
CA GLN A 277 24.44 -18.29 -4.00
C GLN A 277 23.58 -18.00 -2.77
N ASP A 278 23.30 -19.02 -1.95
CA ASP A 278 22.45 -18.88 -0.76
C ASP A 278 22.74 -19.98 0.28
N PRO A 279 23.74 -19.78 1.17
CA PRO A 279 24.16 -20.78 2.15
C PRO A 279 23.06 -21.17 3.15
N GLU A 280 22.15 -20.25 3.46
CA GLU A 280 21.09 -20.41 4.46
C GLU A 280 19.77 -20.93 3.85
N TRP A 281 19.75 -21.25 2.56
CA TRP A 281 18.53 -21.67 1.87
C TRP A 281 17.84 -22.87 2.54
N LEU A 282 18.62 -23.87 2.98
CA LEU A 282 18.08 -25.07 3.63
C LEU A 282 17.38 -24.74 4.95
N ASP A 283 17.89 -23.77 5.71
CA ASP A 283 17.26 -23.30 6.95
C ASP A 283 15.93 -22.59 6.64
N ARG A 284 15.93 -21.67 5.67
CA ARG A 284 14.71 -20.98 5.21
C ARG A 284 13.67 -21.99 4.70
N TYR A 285 14.08 -23.00 3.96
CA TYR A 285 13.19 -24.08 3.51
C TYR A 285 12.54 -24.83 4.68
N ARG A 286 13.32 -25.18 5.73
CA ARG A 286 12.79 -25.84 6.92
C ARG A 286 11.76 -24.97 7.64
N LYS A 287 12.08 -23.69 7.81
CA LYS A 287 11.17 -22.69 8.41
C LYS A 287 9.90 -22.54 7.59
N ALA A 288 10.00 -22.41 6.27
CA ALA A 288 8.87 -22.34 5.35
C ALA A 288 7.97 -23.59 5.46
N ARG A 289 8.57 -24.79 5.48
CA ARG A 289 7.83 -26.05 5.65
C ARG A 289 7.10 -26.14 6.99
N MET A 290 7.73 -25.67 8.08
CA MET A 290 7.11 -25.61 9.41
C MET A 290 5.99 -24.55 9.48
N ALA A 291 6.19 -23.38 8.86
CA ALA A 291 5.18 -22.32 8.81
C ALA A 291 3.92 -22.74 8.04
N ILE A 292 4.06 -23.51 6.95
CA ILE A 292 2.93 -24.09 6.22
C ILE A 292 2.21 -25.13 7.07
N HIS A 293 2.94 -25.98 7.80
CA HIS A 293 2.33 -27.03 8.60
C HIS A 293 1.60 -26.47 9.83
N HIS A 294 2.22 -25.51 10.52
CA HIS A 294 1.70 -24.85 11.72
C HIS A 294 1.12 -23.47 11.41
N PHE A 295 0.40 -23.37 10.30
CA PHE A 295 -0.18 -22.12 9.86
C PHE A 295 -1.18 -21.56 10.87
N ILE A 296 -1.30 -20.24 10.91
CA ILE A 296 -2.15 -19.51 11.85
C ILE A 296 -3.42 -19.07 11.13
N TYR A 297 -4.57 -19.30 11.75
CA TYR A 297 -5.89 -19.01 11.19
C TYR A 297 -6.85 -18.45 12.25
N ILE A 298 -7.96 -17.88 11.78
CA ILE A 298 -9.09 -17.49 12.62
C ILE A 298 -10.13 -18.60 12.52
N ALA A 299 -10.41 -19.27 13.66
CA ALA A 299 -11.43 -20.29 13.74
C ALA A 299 -12.84 -19.69 13.59
N GLU A 300 -13.85 -20.51 13.29
CA GLU A 300 -15.26 -20.04 13.23
C GLU A 300 -15.76 -19.45 14.55
N SER A 301 -15.13 -19.81 15.68
CA SER A 301 -15.38 -19.19 16.99
C SER A 301 -14.87 -17.75 17.11
N GLY A 302 -14.04 -17.30 16.16
CA GLY A 302 -13.32 -16.02 16.21
C GLY A 302 -11.96 -16.09 16.92
N GLU A 303 -11.56 -17.25 17.45
CA GLU A 303 -10.26 -17.43 18.10
C GLU A 303 -9.13 -17.53 17.07
N VAL A 304 -7.97 -16.95 17.40
CA VAL A 304 -6.75 -17.12 16.61
C VAL A 304 -6.05 -18.39 17.04
N CYS A 305 -5.97 -19.37 16.14
CA CYS A 305 -5.44 -20.70 16.43
C CYS A 305 -4.24 -21.03 15.53
N VAL A 306 -3.44 -22.00 15.98
CA VAL A 306 -2.31 -22.56 15.23
C VAL A 306 -2.66 -23.99 14.84
N ASN A 307 -2.47 -24.35 13.57
CA ASN A 307 -2.67 -25.73 13.13
C ASN A 307 -1.64 -26.68 13.78
N ASP A 308 -2.09 -27.88 14.14
CA ASP A 308 -1.30 -28.90 14.84
C ASP A 308 -0.45 -28.35 16.01
N PHE A 309 -1.11 -27.57 16.87
CA PHE A 309 -0.47 -26.89 18.01
C PHE A 309 0.26 -27.86 18.97
N GLU A 310 -0.25 -29.09 19.14
CA GLU A 310 0.34 -30.09 20.05
C GLU A 310 1.76 -30.52 19.65
N ARG A 311 2.10 -30.41 18.36
CA ARG A 311 3.41 -30.78 17.81
C ARG A 311 4.32 -29.58 17.56
N LEU A 312 3.91 -28.40 18.01
CA LEU A 312 4.67 -27.18 17.84
C LEU A 312 6.00 -27.26 18.59
N THR A 313 7.08 -26.84 17.93
CA THR A 313 8.42 -26.84 18.51
C THR A 313 8.63 -25.64 19.46
N ASN A 314 9.61 -25.73 20.36
CA ASN A 314 9.88 -24.66 21.34
C ASN A 314 10.44 -23.37 20.70
N ASP A 315 11.03 -23.48 19.52
CA ASP A 315 11.60 -22.40 18.69
C ASP A 315 10.61 -21.86 17.64
N ASN A 316 9.30 -22.11 17.82
CA ASN A 316 8.26 -21.72 16.86
C ASN A 316 8.28 -20.25 16.41
N HIS A 317 8.74 -19.35 17.28
CA HIS A 317 8.87 -17.93 16.99
C HIS A 317 9.87 -17.63 15.85
N GLU A 318 10.74 -18.58 15.49
CA GLU A 318 11.67 -18.45 14.36
C GLU A 318 11.01 -18.67 12.99
N TYR A 319 9.85 -19.35 12.92
CA TYR A 319 9.12 -19.59 11.66
C TYR A 319 7.68 -19.05 11.66
N LEU A 320 7.05 -18.85 12.81
CA LEU A 320 5.74 -18.19 12.94
C LEU A 320 5.84 -16.71 13.33
N GLY A 321 7.02 -16.25 13.73
CA GLY A 321 7.20 -14.91 14.30
C GLY A 321 6.66 -14.78 15.73
N LEU A 322 6.81 -13.59 16.30
CA LEU A 322 6.31 -13.30 17.64
C LEU A 322 4.79 -13.21 17.66
N GLN A 323 4.17 -13.95 18.57
CA GLN A 323 2.72 -13.92 18.72
C GLN A 323 2.25 -12.63 19.39
N LEU A 324 1.50 -11.83 18.63
CA LEU A 324 0.87 -10.61 19.12
C LEU A 324 -0.43 -10.91 19.88
N PRO A 325 -0.92 -10.00 20.74
CA PRO A 325 -2.22 -10.14 21.38
C PRO A 325 -3.36 -10.31 20.37
N ALA A 326 -4.30 -11.22 20.66
CA ALA A 326 -5.47 -11.47 19.80
C ALA A 326 -6.33 -10.21 19.53
N GLU A 327 -6.33 -9.24 20.45
CA GLU A 327 -7.00 -7.94 20.27
C GLU A 327 -6.46 -7.18 19.04
N LEU A 328 -5.16 -7.24 18.75
CA LEU A 328 -4.57 -6.62 17.55
C LEU A 328 -4.97 -7.35 16.27
N PHE A 329 -5.07 -8.68 16.31
CA PHE A 329 -5.54 -9.47 15.18
C PHE A 329 -7.03 -9.25 14.90
N HIS A 330 -7.84 -8.98 15.93
CA HIS A 330 -9.22 -8.55 15.73
C HIS A 330 -9.31 -7.20 15.00
N TYR A 331 -8.49 -6.21 15.37
CA TYR A 331 -8.44 -4.92 14.69
C TYR A 331 -7.90 -5.00 13.26
N LEU A 332 -6.96 -5.92 12.99
CA LEU A 332 -6.53 -6.23 11.64
C LEU A 332 -7.66 -6.87 10.83
N ASN A 333 -8.30 -7.91 11.38
CA ASN A 333 -9.39 -8.66 10.74
C ASN A 333 -10.57 -7.76 10.34
N THR A 334 -10.94 -6.82 11.19
CA THR A 334 -12.06 -5.89 10.95
C THR A 334 -11.69 -4.71 10.05
N GLY A 335 -10.42 -4.59 9.64
CA GLY A 335 -9.93 -3.51 8.78
C GLY A 335 -9.70 -2.17 9.51
N LEU A 336 -9.66 -2.15 10.84
CA LEU A 336 -9.38 -0.94 11.61
C LEU A 336 -7.95 -0.44 11.42
N ILE A 337 -6.99 -1.37 11.35
CA ILE A 337 -5.56 -1.09 11.19
C ILE A 337 -4.94 -2.00 10.13
N GLY A 338 -3.86 -1.54 9.50
CA GLY A 338 -3.07 -2.30 8.55
C GLY A 338 -2.04 -3.22 9.22
N ALA A 339 -1.45 -4.09 8.40
CA ALA A 339 -0.52 -5.12 8.87
C ALA A 339 0.93 -4.65 9.04
N ARG A 340 1.32 -3.48 8.52
CA ARG A 340 2.74 -3.06 8.46
C ARG A 340 3.39 -2.95 9.83
N ASN A 341 2.80 -2.16 10.73
CA ASN A 341 3.30 -2.02 12.11
C ASN A 341 3.36 -3.35 12.85
N LEU A 342 2.34 -4.21 12.67
CA LEU A 342 2.28 -5.53 13.28
C LEU A 342 3.42 -6.43 12.77
N SER A 343 3.62 -6.45 11.45
CA SER A 343 4.69 -7.23 10.80
C SER A 343 6.08 -6.81 11.30
N CYS A 344 6.31 -5.52 11.52
CA CYS A 344 7.56 -5.01 12.07
C CYS A 344 7.86 -5.57 13.47
N ILE A 345 6.83 -5.62 14.33
CA ILE A 345 6.96 -6.15 15.69
C ILE A 345 7.16 -7.67 15.64
N THR A 346 6.34 -8.37 14.86
CA THR A 346 6.32 -9.83 14.74
C THR A 346 7.66 -10.40 14.29
N HIS A 347 8.33 -9.78 13.32
CA HIS A 347 9.60 -10.25 12.78
C HIS A 347 10.83 -9.58 13.39
N GLY A 348 10.67 -8.51 14.18
CA GLY A 348 11.82 -7.76 14.71
C GLY A 348 12.62 -7.05 13.61
N GLN A 349 12.04 -6.78 12.45
CA GLN A 349 12.72 -6.10 11.36
C GLN A 349 11.79 -5.25 10.50
N ILE A 350 12.37 -4.26 9.84
CA ILE A 350 11.70 -3.43 8.83
C ILE A 350 12.56 -3.49 7.57
N LEU A 351 12.05 -4.11 6.50
CA LEU A 351 12.74 -4.16 5.23
C LEU A 351 12.09 -3.20 4.24
N ILE A 352 12.78 -2.09 3.95
CA ILE A 352 12.30 -1.11 2.96
C ILE A 352 12.42 -1.71 1.56
N GLN A 353 11.29 -1.75 0.84
CA GLN A 353 11.18 -2.32 -0.49
C GLN A 353 11.62 -1.33 -1.59
N PRO A 354 12.00 -1.81 -2.80
CA PRO A 354 12.34 -0.97 -3.94
C PRO A 354 11.19 -0.06 -4.39
N THR A 355 11.55 1.12 -4.89
CA THR A 355 10.63 2.10 -5.50
C THR A 355 10.26 1.72 -6.94
N LEU A 356 9.18 2.29 -7.48
CA LEU A 356 8.66 1.94 -8.81
C LEU A 356 9.59 2.37 -9.96
N GLU A 357 10.26 3.52 -9.81
CA GLU A 357 11.20 4.04 -10.80
C GLU A 357 12.57 3.38 -10.76
N GLY A 358 12.84 2.57 -9.72
CA GLY A 358 14.12 1.88 -9.51
C GLY A 358 15.31 2.77 -9.18
N GLY A 359 15.10 4.09 -9.09
CA GLY A 359 16.12 5.08 -8.78
C GLY A 359 16.42 5.18 -7.29
N VAL A 360 17.63 5.61 -6.96
CA VAL A 360 18.04 5.88 -5.57
C VAL A 360 18.62 7.29 -5.49
N SER A 361 17.72 8.29 -5.45
CA SER A 361 18.14 9.69 -5.28
C SER A 361 18.71 9.92 -3.89
N ASP A 362 19.58 10.93 -3.73
CA ASP A 362 20.16 11.24 -2.43
C ASP A 362 19.10 11.78 -1.44
N GLU A 363 18.06 12.44 -1.96
CA GLU A 363 16.88 12.83 -1.19
C GLU A 363 16.13 11.61 -0.65
N TYR A 364 15.92 10.58 -1.49
CA TYR A 364 15.28 9.33 -1.05
C TYR A 364 16.12 8.60 0.01
N LYS A 365 17.45 8.53 -0.17
CA LYS A 365 18.35 7.93 0.84
C LYS A 365 18.24 8.66 2.17
N LYS A 366 18.32 9.99 2.15
CA LYS A 366 18.20 10.82 3.36
C LYS A 366 16.83 10.63 4.02
N LEU A 367 15.77 10.64 3.23
CA LEU A 367 14.40 10.45 3.73
C LEU A 367 14.27 9.13 4.48
N MET A 368 14.70 8.03 3.86
CA MET A 368 14.55 6.68 4.44
C MET A 368 15.50 6.41 5.60
N THR A 369 16.71 6.97 5.60
CA THR A 369 17.74 6.67 6.60
C THR A 369 17.76 7.63 7.78
N HIS A 370 17.06 8.76 7.69
CA HIS A 370 17.06 9.79 8.73
C HIS A 370 15.66 10.36 8.99
N ASP A 371 15.03 10.96 7.99
CA ASP A 371 13.90 11.87 8.22
C ASP A 371 12.60 11.16 8.66
N ILE A 372 12.32 9.95 8.15
CA ILE A 372 11.12 9.17 8.54
C ILE A 372 11.30 8.36 9.83
N LEU A 373 12.54 8.19 10.31
CA LEU A 373 12.83 7.34 11.47
C LEU A 373 12.02 7.73 12.72
N PRO A 374 11.91 9.02 13.08
CA PRO A 374 11.13 9.43 14.25
C PRO A 374 9.66 9.02 14.17
N LEU A 375 9.05 8.98 12.97
CA LEU A 375 7.65 8.58 12.80
C LEU A 375 7.48 7.09 13.09
N LYS A 376 8.39 6.26 12.55
CA LYS A 376 8.39 4.81 12.81
C LYS A 376 8.66 4.49 14.28
N GLU A 377 9.59 5.22 14.90
CA GLU A 377 9.86 5.10 16.34
C GLU A 377 8.62 5.45 17.19
N GLN A 378 7.94 6.55 16.86
CA GLN A 378 6.72 6.96 17.56
C GLN A 378 5.58 5.96 17.37
N ALA A 379 5.35 5.48 16.14
CA ALA A 379 4.32 4.49 15.83
C ALA A 379 4.51 3.21 16.65
N LEU A 380 5.72 2.65 16.64
CA LEU A 380 6.04 1.46 17.43
C LEU A 380 6.02 1.75 18.94
N GLY A 381 6.45 2.94 19.36
CA GLY A 381 6.40 3.40 20.75
C GLY A 381 4.97 3.59 21.30
N LEU A 382 3.95 3.66 20.44
CA LEU A 382 2.53 3.69 20.84
C LEU A 382 1.93 2.29 21.02
N ILE A 383 2.39 1.32 20.23
CA ILE A 383 1.84 -0.05 20.21
C ILE A 383 2.56 -0.96 21.21
N ILE A 384 3.90 -0.98 21.17
CA ILE A 384 4.73 -1.94 21.92
C ILE A 384 4.52 -1.90 23.45
N PRO A 385 4.28 -0.75 24.10
CA PRO A 385 4.01 -0.75 25.55
C PRO A 385 2.78 -1.56 25.98
N ARG A 386 1.91 -1.95 25.05
CA ARG A 386 0.69 -2.76 25.31
C ARG A 386 0.80 -4.21 24.84
N VAL A 387 1.92 -4.62 24.26
CA VAL A 387 2.18 -6.04 23.97
C VAL A 387 2.91 -6.72 25.14
N HIS A 388 3.16 -8.03 25.02
CA HIS A 388 3.86 -8.79 26.04
C HIS A 388 5.28 -8.23 26.29
N ARG A 389 5.69 -8.13 27.56
CA ARG A 389 6.98 -7.52 27.96
C ARG A 389 8.19 -8.12 27.24
N GLY A 390 8.17 -9.43 26.97
CA GLY A 390 9.24 -10.10 26.21
C GLY A 390 9.41 -9.56 24.79
N ILE A 391 8.33 -9.17 24.13
CA ILE A 391 8.36 -8.55 22.80
C ILE A 391 8.94 -7.14 22.91
N GLY A 392 8.52 -6.37 23.93
CA GLY A 392 9.02 -5.01 24.16
C GLY A 392 10.51 -4.91 24.50
N HIS A 393 11.20 -6.02 24.75
CA HIS A 393 12.66 -6.06 24.95
C HIS A 393 13.43 -6.52 23.70
N LYS A 394 12.75 -6.95 22.63
CA LYS A 394 13.41 -7.31 21.38
C LYS A 394 13.76 -6.07 20.57
N ASP A 395 14.89 -6.13 19.90
CA ASP A 395 15.33 -5.06 19.00
C ASP A 395 14.62 -5.21 17.66
N ILE A 396 14.29 -4.08 17.04
CA ILE A 396 13.70 -4.02 15.71
C ILE A 396 14.71 -3.34 14.79
N THR A 397 15.22 -4.08 13.80
CA THR A 397 16.26 -3.57 12.90
C THR A 397 15.68 -3.20 11.53
N MET A 398 15.87 -1.96 11.12
CA MET A 398 15.54 -1.49 9.78
C MET A 398 16.71 -1.69 8.81
N ARG A 399 16.40 -2.22 7.63
CA ARG A 399 17.30 -2.41 6.50
C ARG A 399 16.71 -1.76 5.24
N VAL A 400 17.57 -1.35 4.33
CA VAL A 400 17.16 -0.69 3.08
C VAL A 400 17.62 -1.48 1.86
N TRP A 401 16.83 -1.43 0.79
CA TRP A 401 17.12 -2.17 -0.43
C TRP A 401 18.31 -1.63 -1.24
N PHE A 402 18.73 -0.38 -1.02
CA PHE A 402 19.80 0.23 -1.83
C PHE A 402 21.17 0.20 -1.15
N ASP A 403 21.25 -0.20 0.12
CA ASP A 403 22.49 -0.33 0.88
C ASP A 403 22.42 -1.57 1.78
N ALA A 404 23.14 -2.62 1.40
CA ALA A 404 23.18 -3.88 2.14
C ALA A 404 23.92 -3.77 3.49
N THR A 405 24.74 -2.73 3.67
CA THR A 405 25.52 -2.51 4.90
C THR A 405 24.75 -1.68 5.93
N PHE A 406 23.72 -0.95 5.49
CA PHE A 406 22.89 -0.15 6.37
C PHE A 406 22.00 -1.03 7.25
N ALA A 407 22.15 -0.86 8.57
CA ALA A 407 21.28 -1.44 9.57
C ALA A 407 21.06 -0.42 10.69
N TYR A 408 19.80 -0.08 10.96
CA TYR A 408 19.42 0.87 12.00
C TYR A 408 18.51 0.20 13.03
N THR A 409 18.86 0.26 14.31
CA THR A 409 18.01 -0.28 15.38
C THR A 409 17.02 0.79 15.86
N ILE A 410 15.73 0.53 15.68
CA ILE A 410 14.65 1.48 15.98
C ILE A 410 14.55 1.76 17.48
N ASN A 411 14.64 3.03 17.87
CA ASN A 411 14.49 3.46 19.25
C ASN A 411 13.01 3.64 19.66
N HIS A 412 12.31 2.53 19.85
CA HIS A 412 10.91 2.55 20.30
C HIS A 412 10.74 2.56 21.83
N ARG A 413 11.82 2.33 22.60
CA ARG A 413 11.77 2.11 24.07
C ARG A 413 12.11 3.36 24.89
N SER A 414 12.97 4.22 24.36
CA SER A 414 13.61 5.30 25.12
C SER A 414 13.27 6.69 24.58
N LEU A 415 12.13 6.82 23.88
CA LEU A 415 11.64 8.12 23.41
C LEU A 415 11.30 9.02 24.60
N GLN A 416 11.78 10.27 24.57
CA GLN A 416 11.55 11.27 25.60
C GLN A 416 11.00 12.56 24.95
N PRO A 417 9.75 12.97 25.26
CA PRO A 417 8.78 12.24 26.08
C PRO A 417 8.24 10.99 25.36
N PRO A 418 7.73 9.99 26.09
CA PRO A 418 7.03 8.86 25.48
C PRO A 418 5.84 9.33 24.61
N PRO A 419 5.63 8.78 23.41
CA PRO A 419 4.50 9.16 22.56
C PRO A 419 3.15 8.99 23.29
N SER A 420 3.02 7.93 24.08
CA SER A 420 1.85 7.63 24.90
C SER A 420 1.51 8.72 25.92
N SER A 421 2.50 9.44 26.46
CA SER A 421 2.24 10.55 27.39
C SER A 421 1.72 11.79 26.68
N LYS A 422 2.17 12.06 25.44
CA LYS A 422 1.67 13.17 24.63
C LYS A 422 0.27 12.93 24.09
N VAL A 423 -0.04 11.72 23.62
CA VAL A 423 -1.39 11.41 23.13
C VAL A 423 -2.39 11.23 24.28
N GLY A 424 -1.90 10.81 25.45
CA GLY A 424 -2.69 10.64 26.67
C GLY A 424 -3.17 11.94 27.31
N THR A 425 -2.87 13.12 26.75
CA THR A 425 -3.42 14.42 27.18
C THR A 425 -4.77 14.74 26.53
N TRP A 426 -5.20 13.99 25.51
CA TRP A 426 -6.40 14.28 24.73
C TRP A 426 -7.63 13.51 25.24
N ASP A 427 -8.59 14.23 25.83
CA ASP A 427 -9.92 13.74 26.18
C ASP A 427 -10.98 14.71 25.64
N VAL A 428 -11.55 14.39 24.47
CA VAL A 428 -12.56 15.23 23.82
C VAL A 428 -13.90 14.50 23.82
N LYS A 429 -14.96 15.16 24.28
CA LYS A 429 -16.33 14.66 24.21
C LYS A 429 -17.07 15.31 23.06
N GLU A 430 -17.97 14.55 22.44
CA GLU A 430 -18.81 15.03 21.34
C GLU A 430 -19.68 16.22 21.77
N THR A 431 -20.21 16.21 22.99
CA THR A 431 -21.02 17.31 23.55
C THR A 431 -20.25 18.62 23.64
N ASP A 432 -18.95 18.56 23.95
CA ASP A 432 -18.11 19.74 24.02
C ASP A 432 -17.80 20.24 22.61
N LEU A 433 -17.48 19.35 21.66
CA LEU A 433 -17.28 19.72 20.25
C LEU A 433 -18.52 20.42 19.66
N ARG A 434 -19.70 19.81 19.83
CA ARG A 434 -20.98 20.32 19.28
C ARG A 434 -21.48 21.59 19.97
N ARG A 435 -20.95 21.93 21.14
CA ARG A 435 -21.22 23.22 21.80
C ARG A 435 -20.53 24.38 21.09
N PHE A 436 -19.35 24.16 20.52
CA PHE A 436 -18.58 25.20 19.84
C PHE A 436 -18.78 25.21 18.33
N PHE A 437 -19.01 24.05 17.72
CA PHE A 437 -19.10 23.92 16.26
C PHE A 437 -20.38 23.19 15.85
N PRO A 438 -21.12 23.71 14.84
CA PRO A 438 -22.34 23.07 14.35
C PRO A 438 -22.05 21.73 13.66
N ALA A 439 -23.11 20.95 13.41
CA ALA A 439 -23.00 19.66 12.71
C ALA A 439 -22.41 19.79 11.30
N ASP A 440 -22.71 20.90 10.62
CA ASP A 440 -22.28 21.18 9.24
C ASP A 440 -20.79 21.56 9.15
N PHE A 441 -20.13 21.82 10.28
CA PHE A 441 -18.68 21.94 10.33
C PHE A 441 -18.12 20.52 10.42
N THR A 442 -17.59 20.01 9.30
CA THR A 442 -17.16 18.60 9.18
C THR A 442 -15.67 18.48 8.89
N GLY A 443 -15.08 17.39 9.37
CA GLY A 443 -13.75 16.91 8.99
C GLY A 443 -13.87 15.61 8.17
N PRO A 444 -12.75 14.91 7.90
CA PRO A 444 -11.49 14.95 8.65
C PRO A 444 -10.45 15.93 8.07
N ILE A 445 -9.62 16.51 8.96
CA ILE A 445 -8.55 17.51 8.76
C ILE A 445 -9.05 18.94 8.90
N TYR A 446 -10.00 19.40 8.09
CA TYR A 446 -10.46 20.79 8.14
C TYR A 446 -11.04 21.17 9.51
N LEU A 447 -12.00 20.39 10.04
CA LEU A 447 -12.54 20.60 11.38
C LEU A 447 -11.44 20.50 12.44
N GLU A 448 -10.59 19.50 12.37
CA GLU A 448 -9.63 19.19 13.42
C GLU A 448 -8.57 20.27 13.55
N VAL A 449 -8.10 20.83 12.43
CA VAL A 449 -7.14 21.94 12.45
C VAL A 449 -7.82 23.22 12.94
N LEU A 450 -8.95 23.60 12.34
CA LEU A 450 -9.58 24.90 12.63
C LEU A 450 -10.28 24.97 13.98
N ALA A 451 -10.75 23.84 14.52
CA ALA A 451 -11.33 23.80 15.85
C ALA A 451 -10.32 24.26 16.92
N LEU A 452 -9.04 23.94 16.73
CA LEU A 452 -7.96 24.31 17.65
C LEU A 452 -7.52 25.78 17.52
N ALA A 453 -8.01 26.52 16.53
CA ALA A 453 -7.84 27.98 16.50
C ALA A 453 -8.69 28.67 17.59
N ASN A 454 -9.73 28.00 18.11
CA ASN A 454 -10.53 28.48 19.22
C ASN A 454 -9.91 28.04 20.55
N SER A 455 -9.26 28.97 21.27
CA SER A 455 -8.61 28.71 22.56
C SER A 455 -9.58 28.21 23.64
N ALA A 456 -10.84 28.63 23.62
CA ALA A 456 -11.84 28.15 24.57
C ALA A 456 -12.18 26.67 24.34
N PHE A 457 -12.18 26.22 23.09
CA PHE A 457 -12.34 24.80 22.78
C PHE A 457 -11.08 24.01 23.14
N ALA A 458 -9.89 24.52 22.79
CA ALA A 458 -8.61 23.86 23.10
C ALA A 458 -8.49 23.49 24.60
N GLU A 459 -8.88 24.38 25.51
CA GLU A 459 -8.88 24.09 26.95
C GLU A 459 -9.82 22.94 27.36
N THR A 460 -10.91 22.71 26.62
CA THR A 460 -11.83 21.59 26.90
C THR A 460 -11.30 20.24 26.45
N THR A 461 -10.33 20.21 25.54
CA THR A 461 -9.78 18.97 24.98
C THR A 461 -8.75 18.28 25.88
N LYS A 462 -8.30 18.97 26.94
CA LYS A 462 -7.29 18.46 27.87
C LYS A 462 -7.89 17.44 28.83
N ALA A 463 -7.22 16.30 28.96
CA ALA A 463 -7.58 15.25 29.88
C ALA A 463 -7.49 15.74 31.33
N LYS A 464 -8.63 15.74 32.02
CA LYS A 464 -8.73 16.07 33.45
C LYS A 464 -8.44 14.86 34.32
N ASP A 465 -8.82 13.68 33.82
CA ASP A 465 -8.66 12.41 34.50
C ASP A 465 -7.47 11.62 33.94
N LYS A 466 -6.87 10.81 34.80
CA LYS A 466 -5.78 9.89 34.41
C LYS A 466 -6.26 8.76 33.48
N ILE A 467 -7.55 8.43 33.52
CA ILE A 467 -8.15 7.37 32.71
C ILE A 467 -9.16 8.01 31.76
N ILE A 468 -8.82 8.02 30.48
CA ILE A 468 -9.68 8.53 29.42
C ILE A 468 -10.65 7.43 28.99
N ARG A 469 -11.94 7.76 28.89
CA ARG A 469 -13.00 6.85 28.41
C ARG A 469 -14.09 7.63 27.67
N GLY A 470 -14.83 6.93 26.80
CA GLY A 470 -16.04 7.46 26.19
C GLY A 470 -15.83 8.13 24.83
N ILE A 471 -14.71 7.85 24.15
CA ILE A 471 -14.50 8.22 22.75
C ILE A 471 -15.18 7.14 21.90
N ASN A 472 -16.49 7.24 21.72
CA ASN A 472 -17.32 6.14 21.24
C ASN A 472 -17.98 6.36 19.87
N SER A 473 -18.16 7.58 19.38
CA SER A 473 -18.68 7.78 18.03
C SER A 473 -17.56 7.64 16.99
N THR A 474 -17.90 7.16 15.79
CA THR A 474 -16.98 7.00 14.66
C THR A 474 -16.21 8.30 14.40
N GLU A 475 -16.93 9.41 14.35
CA GLU A 475 -16.38 10.75 14.16
C GLU A 475 -15.39 11.12 15.25
N MET A 476 -15.75 10.94 16.53
CA MET A 476 -14.85 11.29 17.64
C MET A 476 -13.58 10.43 17.68
N VAL A 477 -13.67 9.15 17.32
CA VAL A 477 -12.47 8.29 17.20
C VAL A 477 -11.53 8.85 16.13
N THR A 478 -12.07 9.19 14.96
CA THR A 478 -11.29 9.78 13.86
C THR A 478 -10.70 11.14 14.26
N SER A 479 -11.50 12.07 14.79
CA SER A 479 -11.03 13.42 15.14
C SER A 479 -9.97 13.40 16.24
N VAL A 480 -10.14 12.57 17.28
CA VAL A 480 -9.12 12.42 18.33
C VAL A 480 -7.83 11.78 17.78
N ALA A 481 -7.92 10.84 16.85
CA ALA A 481 -6.75 10.27 16.20
C ALA A 481 -5.98 11.34 15.40
N VAL A 482 -6.69 12.17 14.63
CA VAL A 482 -6.10 13.27 13.85
C VAL A 482 -5.48 14.33 14.77
N TRP A 483 -6.16 14.77 15.84
CA TRP A 483 -5.57 15.71 16.81
C TRP A 483 -4.30 15.18 17.47
N ARG A 484 -4.29 13.91 17.84
CA ARG A 484 -3.10 13.25 18.39
C ARG A 484 -1.97 13.17 17.37
N PHE A 485 -2.29 12.92 16.10
CA PHE A 485 -1.31 12.97 15.01
C PHE A 485 -0.72 14.37 14.86
N LEU A 486 -1.57 15.40 14.80
CA LEU A 486 -1.14 16.80 14.73
C LEU A 486 -0.26 17.21 15.92
N HIS A 487 -0.56 16.70 17.12
CA HIS A 487 0.28 16.91 18.31
C HIS A 487 1.64 16.21 18.21
N LEU A 488 1.67 14.94 17.81
CA LEU A 488 2.94 14.19 17.66
C LEU A 488 3.82 14.75 16.55
N ARG A 489 3.22 15.22 15.47
CA ARG A 489 3.91 15.89 14.36
C ARG A 489 4.27 17.33 14.67
N GLY A 490 3.76 17.95 15.73
CA GLY A 490 4.12 19.32 16.13
C GLY A 490 3.37 20.44 15.39
N TYR A 491 2.25 20.12 14.74
CA TYR A 491 1.27 21.14 14.31
C TYR A 491 0.51 21.72 15.51
N VAL A 492 0.46 20.97 16.60
CA VAL A 492 -0.18 21.34 17.87
C VAL A 492 0.85 21.24 18.99
N ASN A 493 0.84 22.19 19.92
CA ASN A 493 1.72 22.19 21.09
C ASN A 493 1.13 21.38 22.26
N ASP A 494 1.89 21.24 23.36
CA ASP A 494 1.42 20.51 24.55
C ASP A 494 0.22 21.19 25.25
N ASN A 495 -0.10 22.45 24.92
CA ASN A 495 -1.28 23.16 25.40
C ASN A 495 -2.52 22.95 24.51
N HIS A 496 -2.42 22.11 23.48
CA HIS A 496 -3.46 21.85 22.48
C HIS A 496 -3.81 23.06 21.60
N GLU A 497 -2.86 23.98 21.43
CA GLU A 497 -2.99 25.14 20.55
C GLU A 497 -2.18 24.94 19.27
N LEU A 498 -2.63 25.56 18.18
CA LEU A 498 -1.92 25.52 16.90
C LEU A 498 -0.52 26.15 17.02
N THR A 499 0.50 25.41 16.59
CA THR A 499 1.84 25.95 16.41
C THR A 499 1.89 26.82 15.16
N ARG A 500 3.06 27.35 14.80
CA ARG A 500 3.23 28.10 13.54
C ARG A 500 2.92 27.24 12.33
N TRP A 501 3.36 25.99 12.33
CA TRP A 501 3.00 25.01 11.32
C TRP A 501 1.49 24.72 11.30
N GLY A 502 0.86 24.60 12.48
CA GLY A 502 -0.59 24.44 12.58
C GLY A 502 -1.37 25.63 12.02
N ASN A 503 -0.93 26.86 12.29
CA ASN A 503 -1.55 28.07 11.75
C ASN A 503 -1.33 28.25 10.24
N ALA A 504 -0.17 27.85 9.73
CA ALA A 504 0.11 27.83 8.29
C ALA A 504 -0.80 26.84 7.55
N LEU A 505 -1.00 25.65 8.11
CA LEU A 505 -1.94 24.66 7.60
C LEU A 505 -3.39 25.17 7.67
N ALA A 506 -3.79 25.77 8.82
CA ALA A 506 -5.11 26.37 8.98
C ALA A 506 -5.39 27.45 7.92
N THR A 507 -4.41 28.32 7.65
CA THR A 507 -4.51 29.37 6.62
C THR A 507 -4.70 28.76 5.23
N THR A 508 -3.96 27.68 4.94
CA THR A 508 -4.07 26.95 3.67
C THR A 508 -5.46 26.33 3.51
N LEU A 509 -5.98 25.68 4.55
CA LEU A 509 -7.30 25.03 4.52
C LEU A 509 -8.45 26.04 4.37
N LEU A 510 -8.35 27.22 4.98
CA LEU A 510 -9.32 28.30 4.77
C LEU A 510 -9.29 28.79 3.32
N ALA A 511 -8.10 29.08 2.78
CA ALA A 511 -7.95 29.52 1.40
C ALA A 511 -8.45 28.47 0.38
N LEU A 512 -8.21 27.19 0.65
CA LEU A 512 -8.72 26.08 -0.17
C LEU A 512 -10.24 25.98 -0.16
N LYS A 513 -10.86 26.22 1.00
CA LYS A 513 -12.31 26.22 1.12
C LYS A 513 -12.90 27.40 0.37
N ASP A 514 -12.38 28.60 0.59
CA ASP A 514 -12.81 29.83 -0.08
C ASP A 514 -12.70 29.71 -1.61
N ALA A 515 -11.63 29.09 -2.11
CA ALA A 515 -11.41 28.89 -3.55
C ALA A 515 -12.36 27.85 -4.20
N ASN A 516 -12.92 26.94 -3.40
CA ASN A 516 -13.74 25.83 -3.89
C ASN A 516 -15.23 25.92 -3.47
N GLU A 517 -15.68 27.01 -2.85
CA GLU A 517 -17.07 27.16 -2.37
C GLU A 517 -18.12 26.93 -3.46
N ASP A 518 -17.84 27.36 -4.70
CA ASP A 518 -18.76 27.27 -5.84
C ASP A 518 -18.58 25.98 -6.67
N ARG A 519 -17.68 25.07 -6.27
CA ARG A 519 -17.31 23.87 -7.04
C ARG A 519 -17.83 22.59 -6.39
N PRO A 520 -18.05 21.50 -7.17
CA PRO A 520 -18.36 20.20 -6.59
C PRO A 520 -17.26 19.77 -5.62
N GLU A 521 -17.65 19.19 -4.49
CA GLU A 521 -16.73 18.73 -3.46
C GLU A 521 -15.74 17.72 -4.05
N VAL A 522 -14.46 18.06 -3.99
CA VAL A 522 -13.38 17.20 -4.46
C VAL A 522 -12.76 16.51 -3.26
N HIS A 523 -12.99 15.21 -3.17
CA HIS A 523 -12.46 14.41 -2.08
C HIS A 523 -10.92 14.40 -2.06
N GLY A 524 -10.34 14.53 -0.86
CA GLY A 524 -8.91 14.34 -0.63
C GLY A 524 -8.04 15.60 -0.74
N ILE A 525 -8.59 16.76 -1.08
CA ILE A 525 -7.80 18.02 -1.14
C ILE A 525 -7.19 18.38 0.22
N GLU A 526 -7.94 18.24 1.30
CA GLU A 526 -7.47 18.56 2.66
C GLU A 526 -6.31 17.65 3.09
N GLU A 527 -6.38 16.37 2.70
CA GLU A 527 -5.32 15.40 2.92
C GLU A 527 -4.08 15.71 2.07
N ALA A 528 -4.28 16.07 0.80
CA ALA A 528 -3.19 16.52 -0.07
C ALA A 528 -2.49 17.75 0.52
N ALA A 529 -3.23 18.68 1.15
CA ALA A 529 -2.65 19.84 1.82
C ALA A 529 -1.82 19.44 3.05
N LEU A 530 -2.34 18.56 3.90
CA LEU A 530 -1.60 18.04 5.04
C LEU A 530 -0.33 17.30 4.61
N LEU A 531 -0.40 16.46 3.58
CA LEU A 531 0.76 15.78 3.01
C LEU A 531 1.76 16.78 2.41
N ALA A 532 1.30 17.81 1.68
CA ALA A 532 2.17 18.84 1.15
C ALA A 532 2.97 19.53 2.26
N PHE A 533 2.34 19.83 3.40
CA PHE A 533 3.05 20.38 4.56
C PHE A 533 4.09 19.40 5.15
N GLU A 534 3.78 18.11 5.23
CA GLU A 534 4.76 17.09 5.64
C GLU A 534 5.96 17.03 4.67
N LEU A 535 5.72 17.07 3.36
CA LEU A 535 6.77 17.11 2.34
C LEU A 535 7.61 18.39 2.39
N ILE A 536 7.01 19.54 2.68
CA ILE A 536 7.71 20.82 2.88
C ILE A 536 8.63 20.72 4.11
N ARG A 537 8.14 20.15 5.21
CA ARG A 537 8.92 20.00 6.45
C ARG A 537 10.13 19.08 6.28
N PHE A 538 10.04 18.10 5.39
CA PHE A 538 11.17 17.25 5.02
C PHE A 538 12.07 17.85 3.92
N GLY A 539 11.69 18.99 3.34
CA GLY A 539 12.45 19.65 2.27
C GLY A 539 12.49 18.85 0.97
N LEU A 540 11.37 18.19 0.62
CA LEU A 540 11.27 17.29 -0.53
C LEU A 540 10.78 17.98 -1.81
N PHE A 541 10.21 19.18 -1.70
CA PHE A 541 9.89 20.02 -2.86
C PHE A 541 11.15 20.72 -3.36
N ASN A 542 11.88 20.04 -4.25
CA ASN A 542 13.13 20.54 -4.81
C ASN A 542 13.04 20.70 -6.33
N SER A 543 13.59 21.81 -6.83
CA SER A 543 13.77 22.07 -8.26
C SER A 543 15.01 21.43 -8.86
N LYS A 544 15.96 21.00 -8.00
CA LYS A 544 17.18 20.32 -8.39
C LYS A 544 17.06 18.84 -8.05
N GLN A 545 16.34 18.08 -8.88
CA GLN A 545 16.47 16.63 -8.80
C GLN A 545 17.93 16.26 -9.15
N GLY A 546 18.63 15.62 -8.22
CA GLY A 546 19.98 15.12 -8.44
C GLY A 546 19.99 14.11 -9.60
N GLY A 547 20.83 14.37 -10.60
CA GLY A 547 21.07 13.47 -11.72
C GLY A 547 20.15 13.68 -12.93
N GLN A 548 20.65 13.29 -14.11
CA GLN A 548 19.96 13.37 -15.41
C GLN A 548 18.72 12.45 -15.47
N VAL A 549 17.70 12.68 -14.65
CA VAL A 549 16.43 11.96 -14.76
C VAL A 549 15.64 12.55 -15.93
N PRO A 550 15.30 11.76 -16.97
CA PRO A 550 14.48 12.23 -18.07
C PRO A 550 13.10 12.70 -17.57
N GLY A 551 12.62 13.85 -18.05
CA GLY A 551 11.29 14.36 -17.70
C GLY A 551 11.26 15.66 -16.89
N VAL A 552 12.36 16.41 -16.84
CA VAL A 552 12.40 17.79 -16.31
C VAL A 552 11.76 18.76 -17.33
N PRO A 553 11.11 19.87 -16.91
CA PRO A 553 10.65 20.92 -17.83
C PRO A 553 11.74 21.42 -18.79
N ARG A 554 11.39 21.67 -20.06
CA ARG A 554 12.37 21.96 -21.13
C ARG A 554 12.43 23.44 -21.50
N LYS A 555 11.28 24.13 -21.54
CA LYS A 555 11.21 25.53 -21.98
C LYS A 555 11.28 26.50 -20.78
N GLY A 556 11.53 27.78 -21.08
CA GLY A 556 11.60 28.85 -20.08
C GLY A 556 12.99 29.06 -19.45
N SER A 557 13.05 30.05 -18.55
CA SER A 557 14.22 30.30 -17.71
C SER A 557 14.42 29.18 -16.69
N ASP A 558 15.60 29.09 -16.06
CA ASP A 558 15.82 28.11 -14.99
C ASP A 558 14.85 28.33 -13.80
N GLU A 559 14.38 29.56 -13.60
CA GLU A 559 13.38 29.89 -12.59
C GLU A 559 11.97 29.43 -12.98
N ASP A 560 11.60 29.55 -14.26
CA ASP A 560 10.34 29.02 -14.79
C ASP A 560 10.30 27.49 -14.67
N ARG A 561 11.41 26.82 -15.02
CA ARG A 561 11.54 25.35 -14.91
C ARG A 561 11.41 24.88 -13.47
N SER A 562 12.03 25.61 -12.54
CA SER A 562 11.93 25.35 -11.10
C SER A 562 10.49 25.48 -10.61
N SER A 563 9.81 26.54 -11.03
CA SER A 563 8.41 26.83 -10.67
C SER A 563 7.46 25.74 -11.20
N LEU A 564 7.58 25.40 -12.48
CA LEU A 564 6.77 24.35 -13.10
C LEU A 564 7.02 22.97 -12.49
N THR A 565 8.24 22.69 -12.03
CA THR A 565 8.56 21.44 -11.32
C THR A 565 7.74 21.33 -10.04
N ILE A 566 7.73 22.36 -9.18
CA ILE A 566 6.96 22.35 -7.93
C ILE A 566 5.45 22.26 -8.22
N ILE A 567 4.95 22.98 -9.21
CA ILE A 567 3.53 22.93 -9.62
C ILE A 567 3.15 21.49 -10.05
N SER A 568 3.98 20.85 -10.88
CA SER A 568 3.73 19.47 -11.32
C SER A 568 3.84 18.42 -10.20
N GLN A 569 4.70 18.68 -9.21
CA GLN A 569 4.81 17.88 -7.99
C GLN A 569 3.55 18.03 -7.12
N CYS A 570 3.05 19.25 -6.95
CA CYS A 570 1.79 19.50 -6.24
C CYS A 570 0.60 18.83 -6.93
N ALA A 571 0.54 18.92 -8.25
CA ALA A 571 -0.47 18.24 -9.07
C ALA A 571 -0.45 16.71 -8.91
N THR A 572 0.72 16.12 -8.62
CA THR A 572 0.86 14.67 -8.34
C THR A 572 0.27 14.26 -6.99
N LEU A 573 0.02 15.20 -6.07
CA LEU A 573 -0.68 14.94 -4.82
C LEU A 573 -2.21 14.93 -4.97
N LEU A 574 -2.69 15.35 -6.14
CA LEU A 574 -4.10 15.44 -6.50
C LEU A 574 -4.45 14.35 -7.51
N ARG A 575 -5.75 14.09 -7.68
CA ARG A 575 -6.25 13.02 -8.56
C ARG A 575 -6.74 13.58 -9.88
N LEU A 576 -6.34 12.95 -10.98
CA LEU A 576 -6.94 13.17 -12.29
C LEU A 576 -8.29 12.44 -12.38
N ARG A 577 -9.37 13.14 -12.72
CA ARG A 577 -10.66 12.49 -13.01
C ARG A 577 -10.65 11.96 -14.44
N HIS A 578 -10.66 10.63 -14.57
CA HIS A 578 -10.52 9.92 -15.83
C HIS A 578 -11.54 8.79 -15.90
N GLN A 579 -12.11 8.55 -17.08
CA GLN A 579 -13.03 7.43 -17.31
C GLN A 579 -12.32 6.09 -17.11
N SER A 580 -13.07 4.99 -17.06
CA SER A 580 -12.53 3.63 -16.90
C SER A 580 -11.88 3.05 -18.16
N TYR A 581 -11.01 3.83 -18.79
CA TYR A 581 -10.16 3.42 -19.90
C TYR A 581 -8.70 3.51 -19.45
N GLY A 582 -7.84 2.65 -20.02
CA GLY A 582 -6.41 2.73 -19.74
C GLY A 582 -5.85 4.10 -20.14
N TYR A 583 -4.96 4.64 -19.30
CA TYR A 583 -4.27 5.90 -19.58
C TYR A 583 -3.52 5.82 -20.92
N THR A 584 -3.70 6.84 -21.75
CA THR A 584 -2.91 7.06 -22.96
C THR A 584 -2.37 8.49 -22.91
N GLY A 585 -1.05 8.64 -22.98
CA GLY A 585 -0.44 9.93 -22.82
C GLY A 585 1.06 9.82 -22.58
N PRO A 586 1.76 10.96 -22.44
CA PRO A 586 3.18 10.96 -22.13
C PRO A 586 3.44 10.32 -20.76
N LEU A 587 4.62 9.73 -20.60
CA LEU A 587 5.14 9.19 -19.35
C LEU A 587 6.22 10.10 -18.77
N ASN A 588 6.34 10.11 -17.43
CA ASN A 588 7.34 10.94 -16.76
C ASN A 588 8.00 10.23 -15.55
N LYS A 589 9.28 9.85 -15.71
CA LYS A 589 10.07 9.20 -14.66
C LYS A 589 10.42 10.14 -13.49
N SER A 590 10.56 11.44 -13.74
CA SER A 590 10.87 12.43 -12.68
C SER A 590 9.72 12.62 -11.69
N LEU A 591 8.47 12.60 -12.19
CA LEU A 591 7.26 12.65 -11.37
C LEU A 591 7.03 11.31 -10.66
N LEU A 592 7.35 10.18 -11.29
CA LEU A 592 7.32 8.88 -10.63
C LEU A 592 8.33 8.81 -9.45
N ALA A 593 9.52 9.38 -9.62
CA ALA A 593 10.50 9.51 -8.53
C ALA A 593 9.98 10.39 -7.38
N PHE A 594 9.34 11.53 -7.69
CA PHE A 594 8.69 12.36 -6.68
C PHE A 594 7.55 11.61 -5.98
N ARG A 595 6.75 10.86 -6.74
CA ARG A 595 5.69 10.02 -6.18
C ARG A 595 6.27 9.09 -5.13
N SER A 596 7.36 8.37 -5.41
CA SER A 596 8.02 7.48 -4.42
C SER A 596 8.44 8.19 -3.12
N LEU A 597 8.87 9.46 -3.18
CA LEU A 597 9.11 10.26 -1.97
C LEU A 597 7.80 10.55 -1.23
N SER A 598 6.76 10.97 -1.94
CA SER A 598 5.45 11.27 -1.36
C SER A 598 4.77 10.03 -0.76
N SER A 599 4.93 8.86 -1.39
CA SER A 599 4.48 7.56 -0.92
C SER A 599 5.13 7.21 0.41
N ALA A 600 6.45 7.36 0.52
CA ALA A 600 7.19 7.01 1.71
C ALA A 600 6.76 7.85 2.93
N VAL A 601 6.51 9.14 2.73
CA VAL A 601 5.98 10.03 3.77
C VAL A 601 4.54 9.65 4.14
N ARG A 602 3.67 9.51 3.13
CA ARG A 602 2.27 9.11 3.30
C ARG A 602 2.13 7.79 4.07
N GLU A 603 2.91 6.78 3.73
CA GLU A 603 2.90 5.49 4.42
C GLU A 603 3.38 5.60 5.87
N ALA A 604 4.43 6.39 6.14
CA ALA A 604 4.93 6.61 7.50
C ALA A 604 3.91 7.37 8.37
N ASP A 605 3.23 8.37 7.80
CA ASP A 605 2.16 9.09 8.48
C ASP A 605 0.94 8.20 8.72
N ARG A 606 0.55 7.39 7.72
CA ARG A 606 -0.52 6.40 7.87
C ARG A 606 -0.22 5.40 8.98
N ASP A 607 1.01 4.88 9.02
CA ASP A 607 1.47 3.96 10.07
C ASP A 607 1.36 4.60 11.46
N LEU A 608 1.68 5.89 11.58
CA LEU A 608 1.56 6.63 12.84
C LEU A 608 0.10 6.82 13.25
N VAL A 609 -0.77 7.22 12.33
CA VAL A 609 -2.21 7.40 12.58
C VAL A 609 -2.87 6.08 13.01
N GLU A 610 -2.58 4.98 12.32
CA GLU A 610 -3.09 3.65 12.71
C GLU A 610 -2.54 3.20 14.06
N ALA A 611 -1.28 3.51 14.39
CA ALA A 611 -0.72 3.22 15.70
C ALA A 611 -1.39 4.02 16.83
N ILE A 612 -1.78 5.28 16.57
CA ILE A 612 -2.58 6.09 17.50
C ILE A 612 -3.93 5.43 17.75
N VAL A 613 -4.62 5.00 16.70
CA VAL A 613 -5.92 4.33 16.81
C VAL A 613 -5.79 3.00 17.54
N ALA A 614 -4.84 2.14 17.16
CA ALA A 614 -4.56 0.90 17.87
C ALA A 614 -4.31 1.15 19.37
N SER A 615 -3.52 2.19 19.69
CA SER A 615 -3.27 2.60 21.07
C SER A 615 -4.56 3.00 21.80
N MET A 616 -5.41 3.85 21.21
CA MET A 616 -6.70 4.25 21.80
C MET A 616 -7.55 3.05 22.23
N PHE A 617 -7.65 2.04 21.36
CA PHE A 617 -8.42 0.84 21.62
C PHE A 617 -7.75 -0.08 22.66
N MET A 618 -6.44 -0.31 22.58
CA MET A 618 -5.70 -1.14 23.54
C MET A 618 -5.63 -0.54 24.96
N TYR A 619 -5.75 0.78 25.08
CA TYR A 619 -5.87 1.47 26.37
C TYR A 619 -7.33 1.54 26.87
N GLY A 620 -8.30 1.02 26.11
CA GLY A 620 -9.72 1.01 26.49
C GLY A 620 -10.35 2.41 26.53
N GLN A 621 -9.83 3.35 25.74
CA GLN A 621 -10.37 4.71 25.63
C GLN A 621 -11.65 4.75 24.78
N CYS A 622 -11.70 3.84 23.79
CA CYS A 622 -12.84 3.60 22.91
C CYS A 622 -13.61 2.34 23.31
N ALA A 623 -14.90 2.28 22.98
CA ALA A 623 -15.68 1.05 23.08
C ALA A 623 -15.12 -0.05 22.16
N ARG A 624 -14.98 -1.28 22.69
CA ARG A 624 -14.41 -2.44 21.99
C ARG A 624 -15.41 -3.31 21.24
N GLU A 625 -16.71 -3.11 21.46
CA GLU A 625 -17.74 -3.84 20.72
C GLU A 625 -18.34 -2.88 19.71
N ARG A 626 -18.03 -3.08 18.42
CA ARG A 626 -18.41 -2.18 17.34
C ARG A 626 -18.55 -2.90 16.00
N ASN A 627 -19.24 -2.26 15.05
CA ASN A 627 -19.46 -2.77 13.68
C ASN A 627 -18.95 -1.81 12.58
N ASP A 628 -18.37 -0.66 12.98
CA ASP A 628 -17.94 0.45 12.13
C ASP A 628 -16.40 0.58 12.04
N TYR A 629 -15.65 -0.47 12.39
CA TYR A 629 -14.18 -0.47 12.38
C TYR A 629 -13.56 -0.04 11.04
N LEU A 630 -14.04 -0.62 9.94
CA LEU A 630 -13.58 -0.26 8.60
C LEU A 630 -13.92 1.20 8.27
N GLU A 631 -15.09 1.69 8.70
CA GLU A 631 -15.49 3.08 8.47
C GLU A 631 -14.55 4.05 9.19
N ILE A 632 -14.15 3.75 10.43
CA ILE A 632 -13.14 4.53 11.15
C ILE A 632 -11.85 4.58 10.33
N SER A 633 -11.32 3.42 9.91
CA SER A 633 -10.07 3.32 9.13
C SER A 633 -10.10 4.12 7.82
N HIS A 634 -11.25 4.10 7.14
CA HIS A 634 -11.48 4.81 5.87
C HIS A 634 -11.65 6.32 6.02
N ARG A 635 -12.03 6.80 7.21
CA ARG A 635 -12.09 8.24 7.54
C ARG A 635 -10.76 8.80 8.01
N LEU A 636 -9.79 7.96 8.38
CA LEU A 636 -8.45 8.41 8.75
C LEU A 636 -7.67 8.85 7.50
N PRO A 637 -6.81 9.88 7.61
CA PRO A 637 -6.03 10.36 6.48
C PRO A 637 -4.99 9.34 5.99
N PHE A 638 -4.42 9.65 4.83
CA PHE A 638 -3.30 8.98 4.15
C PHE A 638 -3.61 7.58 3.64
N LEU A 639 -4.89 7.30 3.35
CA LEU A 639 -5.31 5.97 2.90
C LEU A 639 -5.15 5.76 1.40
N GLU A 640 -5.61 6.72 0.59
CA GLU A 640 -5.54 6.62 -0.87
C GLU A 640 -4.27 7.29 -1.40
N GLU A 641 -3.75 6.74 -2.48
CA GLU A 641 -2.54 7.24 -3.14
C GLU A 641 -2.87 7.60 -4.59
N PRO A 642 -2.72 8.88 -4.98
CA PRO A 642 -2.96 9.30 -6.35
C PRO A 642 -1.88 8.79 -7.31
N ASP A 643 -2.25 8.61 -8.58
CA ASP A 643 -1.31 8.41 -9.68
C ASP A 643 -0.66 9.74 -10.12
N ILE A 644 0.38 9.66 -10.96
CA ILE A 644 1.08 10.86 -11.46
C ILE A 644 0.39 11.56 -12.64
N GLY A 645 -0.78 11.10 -13.07
CA GLY A 645 -1.46 11.51 -14.30
C GLY A 645 -1.77 13.01 -14.35
N LEU A 646 -2.30 13.59 -13.26
CA LEU A 646 -2.57 15.03 -13.19
C LEU A 646 -1.26 15.84 -13.24
N GLY A 647 -0.20 15.38 -12.56
CA GLY A 647 1.12 15.98 -12.64
C GLY A 647 1.70 16.00 -14.05
N ILE A 648 1.51 14.92 -14.81
CA ILE A 648 1.91 14.86 -16.22
C ILE A 648 1.09 15.82 -17.08
N ALA A 649 -0.23 15.87 -16.87
CA ALA A 649 -1.13 16.74 -17.63
C ALA A 649 -0.76 18.23 -17.43
N VAL A 650 -0.66 18.65 -16.16
CA VAL A 650 -0.29 20.03 -15.77
C VAL A 650 1.08 20.40 -16.33
N ARG A 651 2.07 19.52 -16.18
CA ARG A 651 3.41 19.77 -16.74
C ARG A 651 3.37 19.94 -18.24
N THR A 652 2.74 19.01 -18.96
CA THR A 652 2.71 19.02 -20.44
C THR A 652 2.01 20.28 -20.97
N PHE A 653 0.92 20.70 -20.33
CA PHE A 653 0.20 21.91 -20.73
C PHE A 653 1.02 23.20 -20.55
N PHE A 654 1.69 23.36 -19.40
CA PHE A 654 2.45 24.58 -19.10
C PHE A 654 3.86 24.59 -19.72
N ASP A 655 4.48 23.44 -19.99
CA ASP A 655 5.79 23.38 -20.67
C ASP A 655 5.68 23.85 -22.15
N ASP A 656 4.48 23.76 -22.74
CA ASP A 656 4.16 24.27 -24.07
C ASP A 656 3.55 25.68 -24.08
N ASP A 657 3.39 26.31 -22.91
CA ASP A 657 2.80 27.64 -22.78
C ASP A 657 3.81 28.78 -22.89
N GLU A 658 3.48 29.82 -23.67
CA GLU A 658 4.25 31.07 -23.69
C GLU A 658 3.52 32.14 -22.87
N ALA A 659 4.25 32.89 -22.03
CA ALA A 659 3.65 33.94 -21.18
C ALA A 659 2.95 35.04 -22.00
N SER A 660 3.34 35.24 -23.27
CA SER A 660 2.72 36.17 -24.21
C SER A 660 1.35 35.74 -24.73
N ASP A 661 0.95 34.47 -24.54
CA ASP A 661 -0.34 33.98 -25.02
C ASP A 661 -1.51 34.69 -24.33
N SER A 662 -2.60 34.91 -25.06
CA SER A 662 -3.83 35.49 -24.49
C SER A 662 -4.57 34.48 -23.63
N LYS A 663 -5.41 34.95 -22.70
CA LYS A 663 -6.24 34.09 -21.86
C LYS A 663 -7.15 33.20 -22.72
N GLU A 664 -7.74 33.79 -23.77
CA GLU A 664 -8.64 33.10 -24.70
C GLU A 664 -7.91 32.02 -25.49
N THR A 665 -6.67 32.26 -25.90
CA THR A 665 -5.82 31.27 -26.59
C THR A 665 -5.53 30.08 -25.68
N ARG A 666 -5.19 30.33 -24.40
CA ARG A 666 -4.92 29.26 -23.44
C ARG A 666 -6.17 28.44 -23.11
N ALA A 667 -7.32 29.09 -22.95
CA ALA A 667 -8.60 28.42 -22.73
C ALA A 667 -8.98 27.51 -23.92
N ALA A 668 -8.78 27.98 -25.15
CA ALA A 668 -9.01 27.17 -26.36
C ALA A 668 -8.06 25.96 -26.41
N ARG A 669 -6.77 26.15 -26.09
CA ARG A 669 -5.81 25.04 -26.03
C ARG A 669 -6.20 24.02 -24.96
N LEU A 670 -6.64 24.47 -23.79
CA LEU A 670 -7.06 23.59 -22.70
C LEU A 670 -8.29 22.76 -23.09
N ALA A 671 -9.22 23.32 -23.88
CA ALA A 671 -10.37 22.58 -24.38
C ALA A 671 -9.98 21.49 -25.40
N GLU A 672 -8.95 21.73 -26.22
CA GLU A 672 -8.46 20.74 -27.20
C GLU A 672 -7.47 19.73 -26.59
N PHE A 673 -6.81 20.07 -25.48
CA PHE A 673 -5.74 19.29 -24.85
C PHE A 673 -6.10 17.82 -24.54
N PRO A 674 -7.29 17.48 -23.97
CA PRO A 674 -7.65 16.09 -23.70
C PRO A 674 -7.60 15.20 -24.94
N THR A 675 -7.97 15.72 -26.12
CA THR A 675 -8.03 14.91 -27.34
C THR A 675 -6.67 14.34 -27.76
N THR A 676 -5.58 15.01 -27.35
CA THR A 676 -4.22 14.69 -27.81
C THR A 676 -3.38 14.03 -26.74
N PHE A 677 -3.50 14.47 -25.48
CA PHE A 677 -2.53 14.11 -24.44
C PHE A 677 -3.10 13.27 -23.30
N VAL A 678 -4.39 13.42 -23.01
CA VAL A 678 -5.07 12.73 -21.91
C VAL A 678 -6.54 12.49 -22.31
N PRO A 679 -6.79 11.63 -23.32
CA PRO A 679 -8.15 11.36 -23.76
C PRO A 679 -8.93 10.70 -22.63
N PHE A 680 -10.25 10.88 -22.61
CA PHE A 680 -11.13 10.36 -21.55
C PHE A 680 -10.98 11.00 -20.16
N ALA A 681 -10.25 12.12 -20.04
CA ALA A 681 -10.38 12.98 -18.86
C ALA A 681 -11.81 13.54 -18.75
N GLU A 682 -12.42 13.46 -17.56
CA GLU A 682 -13.84 13.82 -17.36
C GLU A 682 -14.05 15.31 -17.11
N SER A 683 -13.13 15.96 -16.40
CA SER A 683 -13.27 17.36 -15.97
C SER A 683 -11.90 18.03 -15.85
N LEU A 684 -11.09 17.94 -16.91
CA LEU A 684 -9.69 18.38 -16.90
C LEU A 684 -9.54 19.87 -16.56
N THR A 685 -10.41 20.74 -17.08
CA THR A 685 -10.37 22.18 -16.79
C THR A 685 -10.55 22.46 -15.31
N ASP A 686 -11.50 21.78 -14.67
CA ASP A 686 -11.72 21.90 -13.23
C ASP A 686 -10.54 21.33 -12.44
N ASP A 687 -9.98 20.19 -12.85
CA ASP A 687 -8.79 19.60 -12.21
C ASP A 687 -7.58 20.56 -12.25
N PHE A 688 -7.43 21.30 -13.35
CA PHE A 688 -6.40 22.32 -13.51
C PHE A 688 -6.63 23.51 -12.59
N HIS A 689 -7.87 24.01 -12.52
CA HIS A 689 -8.20 25.11 -11.60
C HIS A 689 -7.99 24.69 -10.14
N ILE A 690 -8.39 23.48 -9.76
CA ILE A 690 -8.15 22.92 -8.42
C ILE A 690 -6.64 22.87 -8.13
N CYS A 691 -5.82 22.45 -9.10
CA CYS A 691 -4.38 22.44 -8.93
C CYS A 691 -3.80 23.85 -8.73
N VAL A 692 -4.28 24.85 -9.49
CA VAL A 692 -3.84 26.25 -9.35
C VAL A 692 -4.21 26.77 -7.96
N ASP A 693 -5.47 26.61 -7.57
CA ASP A 693 -5.99 27.04 -6.27
C ASP A 693 -5.27 26.33 -5.12
N PHE A 694 -4.90 25.06 -5.31
CA PHE A 694 -4.12 24.29 -4.36
C PHE A 694 -2.71 24.87 -4.15
N VAL A 695 -1.98 25.14 -5.24
CA VAL A 695 -0.63 25.71 -5.16
C VAL A 695 -0.66 27.11 -4.52
N VAL A 696 -1.62 27.95 -4.90
CA VAL A 696 -1.80 29.29 -4.34
C VAL A 696 -2.11 29.24 -2.85
N SER A 697 -3.02 28.35 -2.44
CA SER A 697 -3.41 28.19 -1.03
C SER A 697 -2.25 27.68 -0.17
N VAL A 698 -1.49 26.70 -0.67
CA VAL A 698 -0.29 26.19 0.02
C VAL A 698 0.75 27.30 0.15
N ASN A 699 0.99 28.08 -0.89
CA ASN A 699 1.90 29.22 -0.82
C ASN A 699 1.44 30.24 0.24
N GLN A 700 0.14 30.57 0.28
CA GLN A 700 -0.41 31.48 1.29
C GLN A 700 -0.10 31.03 2.71
N GLY A 701 -0.26 29.74 3.01
CA GLY A 701 0.15 29.16 4.31
C GLY A 701 1.66 29.23 4.53
N VAL A 702 2.46 28.84 3.55
CA VAL A 702 3.93 28.85 3.60
C VAL A 702 4.48 30.25 3.91
N GLN A 703 3.88 31.31 3.36
CA GLN A 703 4.30 32.69 3.62
C GLN A 703 4.05 33.14 5.07
N THR A 704 3.16 32.48 5.82
CA THR A 704 2.91 32.80 7.25
C THR A 704 4.03 32.32 8.18
N LEU A 705 4.86 31.38 7.74
CA LEU A 705 5.97 30.86 8.53
C LEU A 705 7.04 31.94 8.71
N ASP A 706 7.89 31.85 9.73
CA ASP A 706 9.04 32.76 9.90
C ASP A 706 10.33 32.12 9.34
N SER A 707 11.45 32.86 9.34
CA SER A 707 12.71 32.37 8.77
C SER A 707 13.40 31.27 9.61
N LYS A 708 12.90 30.98 10.81
CA LYS A 708 13.41 29.91 11.67
C LYS A 708 12.78 28.56 11.30
N GLU A 709 11.50 28.57 10.95
CA GLU A 709 10.76 27.37 10.56
C GLU A 709 11.05 26.95 9.12
N LEU A 710 11.14 27.92 8.20
CA LEU A 710 11.36 27.65 6.77
C LEU A 710 12.35 28.64 6.17
N ALA A 711 13.27 28.14 5.34
CA ALA A 711 14.31 28.97 4.77
C ALA A 711 13.72 30.07 3.86
N PRO A 712 14.24 31.31 3.88
CA PRO A 712 13.75 32.39 3.02
C PRO A 712 13.80 32.05 1.52
N SER A 713 14.76 31.23 1.10
CA SER A 713 14.88 30.75 -0.28
C SER A 713 13.68 29.88 -0.69
N GLU A 714 13.19 29.02 0.21
CA GLU A 714 12.04 28.14 -0.08
C GLU A 714 10.75 28.96 -0.20
N LYS A 715 10.54 29.95 0.67
CA LYS A 715 9.40 30.88 0.53
C LYS A 715 9.44 31.64 -0.79
N THR A 716 10.63 32.05 -1.22
CA THR A 716 10.81 32.72 -2.51
C THR A 716 10.48 31.78 -3.66
N HIS A 717 10.87 30.50 -3.57
CA HIS A 717 10.50 29.51 -4.59
C HIS A 717 8.99 29.31 -4.70
N TRP A 718 8.25 29.24 -3.59
CA TRP A 718 6.79 29.14 -3.61
C TRP A 718 6.12 30.41 -4.12
N ALA A 719 6.63 31.60 -3.76
CA ALA A 719 6.13 32.86 -4.30
C ALA A 719 6.31 32.94 -5.83
N LYS A 720 7.48 32.54 -6.35
CA LYS A 720 7.74 32.48 -7.80
C LYS A 720 6.83 31.46 -8.51
N ALA A 721 6.52 30.34 -7.88
CA ALA A 721 5.57 29.37 -8.43
C ALA A 721 4.16 29.96 -8.58
N GLN A 722 3.71 30.76 -7.62
CA GLN A 722 2.47 31.51 -7.75
C GLN A 722 2.55 32.59 -8.85
N GLU A 723 3.61 33.39 -8.90
CA GLU A 723 3.83 34.39 -9.97
C GLU A 723 3.81 33.75 -11.37
N TYR A 724 4.38 32.55 -11.50
CA TYR A 724 4.39 31.78 -12.75
C TYR A 724 2.96 31.44 -13.23
N LEU A 725 2.07 31.06 -12.30
CA LEU A 725 0.67 30.75 -12.59
C LEU A 725 -0.15 32.01 -12.87
N GLU A 726 0.05 33.08 -12.10
CA GLU A 726 -0.62 34.37 -12.28
C GLU A 726 -0.29 35.02 -13.64
N ALA A 727 0.94 34.81 -14.13
CA ALA A 727 1.35 35.25 -15.46
C ALA A 727 0.69 34.46 -16.62
N ARG A 728 0.04 33.33 -16.33
CA ARG A 728 -0.52 32.40 -17.34
C ARG A 728 -1.99 32.04 -17.05
N PRO A 729 -2.90 33.03 -16.98
CA PRO A 729 -4.31 32.75 -16.74
C PRO A 729 -4.96 32.10 -17.96
N PHE A 730 -5.90 31.20 -17.72
CA PHE A 730 -6.77 30.56 -18.72
C PHE A 730 -8.23 30.65 -18.27
#